data_AF-A0A093VI44-F1
#
_entry.id   AF-A0A093VI44-F1
#
_cell.length_a   1.000
_cell.length_b   1.000
_cell.length_c   1.000
_cell.angle_alpha   90.00
_cell.angle_beta   90.00
_cell.angle_gamma   90.00
#
_symmetry.space_group_name_H-M   'P 1'
#
loop_
_entity.id
_entity.type
_entity.pdbx_description
1 polymer ?
#
loop_
_entity_poly.entity_id
_entity_poly.type
_entity_poly.pdbx_seq_one_letter_code
_entity_poly.pdbx_strand_id
1 'polypeptide(L)'
;MVGLTSASGLVGFLSEPDPELRVFALKTLDAEVDVLWTDIVDAIPQIEALYEDETFPERELAALVASKVYYHLQEYNESMVFALGAGKLLNLDKGGEFEQTIISLSASRHPSVGEAPLSLNTAFPSSNGATNTSASLASPITPFSQSALPSKSLLSREEEPSADATFPQDSASKFEETSLVVRRGVQKQLQGVIERLFEQCFRQQRYRQVVGIAIEAKNLDVLRTAILRCSESEKQQQGEASRHGEELIEYVLDICMSVIQERSFRNEILKLILELLNQIPSPDYFAIAKCVVYLDEHSMATEILRQLIDKDETRARTIAYQISFDLYDNSTQEFLKKVIAEIEELLPEEPKTENANEEAATEADSLLANQSSSKAELTEEARLAFTNIRDILQGVKTIQLNLEFLYRSNKADVSILNKIRDSLEARNSIFHNAVTFSNAFMHAGTTHDKFFRDNLEWLGKAVNWSKFTATAALGVIHKGNLSEGRKLLAPYLPREHISGVGSTGSVYSQGGSLFAYGLIYANHGGAAVELIRDHFKKATEEVVQHGGALGLGVAGMATGDEGIWEDLKSVLYTDSAVNGEAVGLAMGLVMLGTGNMKLLEEMVQYAHETQHEKIVRGLALGMALIMYGRQEAADELINGLLGDPDPYLRYGGIMTVALAYCGTGSNKAVRKLLHVAVSDVNDDVRRVAVMSLGFILFRKHQSVPRMVELLSESYNPHVRYGAAMALGISCAGTGLDEAIDLLEPMLKDPTDFVRQGALISLAMVLVQQNETMNPKVGSIRKMMNKMITDRHEDAMAKFGCALALGIIDAGGRNCTISLQTQTGNLNMPGIVGAAVFTQYWYWFPLAHFLSLSYTPTAVIGVDQSLEVPVFQFHSNTRPSLFDYPPEQQVKADEAPEKVKTAVLSTTNQAKRRAQRREKQQRRESMDVDQTPTTPKVSGQLPEKMETDESAVKEGEEAKEATKEEGQKKKAEKEKVGYELENMSRVLPAQLKYLTFPDPRYEPVKRPTGGVVVVLDKKPDEPRETIELRATTEIRQAAFSDAMQYFTDRIQAQGAANAAFETPQRGDAGAAATGAALAAGVLTAVDEDEEGAEDAPVPDEFGYETENMEE
;
A
#
# COMPACT_ATOMS: atom_id res chain seq x y z
N MET A 1 40.41 -54.71 -26.20
CA MET A 1 39.46 -55.81 -26.01
C MET A 1 38.39 -55.66 -27.08
N VAL A 2 38.02 -56.76 -27.74
CA VAL A 2 36.93 -56.78 -28.72
C VAL A 2 35.64 -56.56 -27.92
N GLY A 3 34.92 -55.47 -28.17
CA GLY A 3 33.63 -55.24 -27.51
C GLY A 3 32.68 -56.38 -27.86
N LEU A 4 32.00 -56.94 -26.85
CA LEU A 4 31.03 -58.00 -27.09
C LEU A 4 29.89 -57.47 -27.96
N THR A 5 29.46 -58.26 -28.94
CA THR A 5 28.34 -57.92 -29.83
C THR A 5 26.97 -58.33 -29.27
N SER A 6 26.94 -59.13 -28.20
CA SER A 6 25.71 -59.49 -27.47
C SER A 6 26.03 -59.93 -26.04
N ALA A 7 25.15 -59.59 -25.09
CA ALA A 7 25.28 -59.96 -23.68
C ALA A 7 24.69 -61.34 -23.34
N SER A 8 24.08 -62.05 -24.31
CA SER A 8 23.38 -63.33 -24.05
C SER A 8 24.23 -64.39 -23.33
N GLY A 9 25.53 -64.46 -23.63
CA GLY A 9 26.46 -65.37 -22.92
C GLY A 9 26.72 -64.97 -21.46
N LEU A 10 26.76 -63.67 -21.17
CA LEU A 10 26.93 -63.14 -19.81
C LEU A 10 25.65 -63.30 -18.98
N VAL A 11 24.48 -63.11 -19.60
CA VAL A 11 23.17 -63.39 -18.99
C VAL A 11 23.04 -64.88 -18.65
N GLY A 12 23.54 -65.77 -19.52
CA GLY A 12 23.63 -67.20 -19.23
C GLY A 12 24.41 -67.51 -17.94
N PHE A 13 25.52 -66.81 -17.69
CA PHE A 13 26.30 -66.98 -16.46
C PHE A 13 25.60 -66.49 -15.19
N LEU A 14 24.59 -65.60 -15.30
CA LEU A 14 23.76 -65.21 -14.15
C LEU A 14 22.83 -66.34 -13.70
N SER A 15 22.42 -67.21 -14.62
CA SER A 15 21.56 -68.36 -14.33
C SER A 15 22.28 -69.55 -13.68
N GLU A 16 23.61 -69.62 -13.81
CA GLU A 16 24.44 -70.65 -13.16
C GLU A 16 24.51 -70.42 -11.64
N PRO A 17 24.55 -71.48 -10.80
CA PRO A 17 24.55 -71.36 -9.34
C PRO A 17 25.90 -70.94 -8.72
N ASP A 18 26.97 -70.88 -9.50
CA ASP A 18 28.32 -70.57 -9.01
C ASP A 18 28.48 -69.07 -8.71
N PRO A 19 28.77 -68.66 -7.45
CA PRO A 19 28.93 -67.26 -7.08
C PRO A 19 30.11 -66.58 -7.78
N GLU A 20 31.20 -67.28 -8.10
CA GLU A 20 32.36 -66.67 -8.77
C GLU A 20 32.05 -66.30 -10.22
N LEU A 21 31.25 -67.13 -10.92
CA LEU A 21 30.77 -66.86 -12.27
C LEU A 21 29.77 -65.68 -12.30
N ARG A 22 28.87 -65.61 -11.31
CA ARG A 22 27.93 -64.47 -11.18
C ARG A 22 28.66 -63.16 -10.93
N VAL A 23 29.70 -63.16 -10.09
CA VAL A 23 30.56 -61.98 -9.86
C VAL A 23 31.30 -61.56 -11.13
N PHE A 24 31.86 -62.51 -11.87
CA PHE A 24 32.52 -62.23 -13.14
C PHE A 24 31.55 -61.66 -14.18
N ALA A 25 30.34 -62.24 -14.28
CA ALA A 25 29.28 -61.76 -15.16
C ALA A 25 28.89 -60.32 -14.82
N LEU A 26 28.59 -60.03 -13.55
CA LEU A 26 28.18 -58.68 -13.12
C LEU A 26 29.27 -57.61 -13.34
N LYS A 27 30.55 -57.92 -13.10
CA LYS A 27 31.68 -56.99 -13.37
C LYS A 27 31.85 -56.67 -14.84
N THR A 28 31.65 -57.68 -15.70
CA THR A 28 31.77 -57.52 -17.15
C THR A 28 30.57 -56.76 -17.70
N LEU A 29 29.38 -57.04 -17.16
CA LEU A 29 28.16 -56.30 -17.48
C LEU A 29 28.29 -54.82 -17.11
N ASP A 30 28.76 -54.49 -15.90
CA ASP A 30 28.93 -53.09 -15.43
C ASP A 30 29.80 -52.23 -16.39
N ALA A 31 30.83 -52.82 -17.00
CA ALA A 31 31.74 -52.13 -17.91
C ALA A 31 31.13 -51.83 -19.29
N GLU A 32 30.12 -52.59 -19.72
CA GLU A 32 29.52 -52.50 -21.06
C GLU A 32 28.00 -52.20 -21.03
N VAL A 33 27.41 -51.86 -19.88
CA VAL A 33 25.95 -51.60 -19.75
C VAL A 33 25.48 -50.54 -20.74
N ASP A 34 26.23 -49.46 -20.94
CA ASP A 34 25.82 -48.35 -21.82
C ASP A 34 25.65 -48.78 -23.28
N VAL A 35 26.30 -49.88 -23.69
CA VAL A 35 26.23 -50.42 -25.05
C VAL A 35 25.27 -51.60 -25.13
N LEU A 36 25.17 -52.42 -24.08
CA LEU A 36 24.48 -53.70 -24.06
C LEU A 36 23.16 -53.70 -23.27
N TRP A 37 22.67 -52.54 -22.81
CA TRP A 37 21.48 -52.46 -21.95
C TRP A 37 20.26 -53.17 -22.54
N THR A 38 20.04 -53.14 -23.86
CA THR A 38 18.88 -53.77 -24.53
C THR A 38 18.81 -55.28 -24.31
N ASP A 39 19.96 -55.96 -24.22
CA ASP A 39 20.05 -57.40 -24.00
C ASP A 39 19.93 -57.75 -22.49
N ILE A 40 20.20 -56.79 -21.61
CA ILE A 40 20.20 -56.97 -20.15
C ILE A 40 18.80 -56.73 -19.56
N VAL A 41 17.93 -55.99 -20.26
CA VAL A 41 16.54 -55.71 -19.82
C VAL A 41 15.79 -56.99 -19.45
N ASP A 42 15.89 -58.03 -20.28
CA ASP A 42 15.21 -59.31 -20.05
C ASP A 42 15.73 -60.06 -18.81
N ALA A 43 16.93 -59.70 -18.33
CA ALA A 43 17.60 -60.32 -17.19
C ALA A 43 17.42 -59.56 -15.87
N ILE A 44 16.73 -58.40 -15.86
CA ILE A 44 16.51 -57.58 -14.66
C ILE A 44 15.97 -58.40 -13.47
N PRO A 45 14.93 -59.26 -13.60
CA PRO A 45 14.40 -60.00 -12.46
C PRO A 45 15.42 -60.94 -11.81
N GLN A 46 16.38 -61.45 -12.60
CA GLN A 46 17.47 -62.29 -12.09
C GLN A 46 18.49 -61.45 -11.32
N ILE A 47 18.80 -60.25 -11.80
CA ILE A 47 19.70 -59.30 -11.13
C ILE A 47 19.06 -58.79 -9.83
N GLU A 48 17.75 -58.55 -9.81
CA GLU A 48 16.99 -58.21 -8.60
C GLU A 48 17.01 -59.36 -7.58
N ALA A 49 16.80 -60.60 -8.01
CA ALA A 49 16.87 -61.76 -7.11
C ALA A 49 18.27 -61.92 -6.48
N LEU A 50 19.34 -61.61 -7.23
CA LEU A 50 20.71 -61.59 -6.70
C LEU A 50 20.94 -60.43 -5.73
N TYR A 51 20.23 -59.32 -5.90
CA TYR A 51 20.24 -58.24 -4.92
C TYR A 51 19.44 -58.58 -3.66
N GLU A 52 18.35 -59.33 -3.76
CA GLU A 52 17.55 -59.72 -2.59
C GLU A 52 18.23 -60.80 -1.74
N ASP A 53 19.13 -61.59 -2.31
CA ASP A 53 19.88 -62.63 -1.60
C ASP A 53 20.95 -62.05 -0.66
N GLU A 54 20.73 -62.17 0.65
CA GLU A 54 21.67 -61.72 1.68
C GLU A 54 22.95 -62.55 1.76
N THR A 55 22.97 -63.75 1.17
CA THR A 55 24.14 -64.65 1.19
C THR A 55 25.17 -64.31 0.10
N PHE A 56 24.82 -63.44 -0.85
CA PHE A 56 25.66 -63.11 -2.00
C PHE A 56 26.73 -62.03 -1.65
N PRO A 57 28.03 -62.26 -1.95
CA PRO A 57 29.11 -61.35 -1.54
C PRO A 57 29.11 -59.98 -2.22
N GLU A 58 28.71 -59.88 -3.49
CA GLU A 58 28.76 -58.63 -4.29
C GLU A 58 27.36 -58.10 -4.61
N ARG A 59 26.46 -58.13 -3.63
CA ARG A 59 25.09 -57.59 -3.72
C ARG A 59 25.05 -56.13 -4.20
N GLU A 60 25.99 -55.32 -3.74
CA GLU A 60 26.09 -53.89 -4.12
C GLU A 60 26.33 -53.71 -5.63
N LEU A 61 27.03 -54.66 -6.28
CA LEU A 61 27.36 -54.58 -7.69
C LEU A 61 26.16 -54.99 -8.57
N ALA A 62 25.37 -55.98 -8.13
CA ALA A 62 24.09 -56.32 -8.75
C ALA A 62 23.12 -55.12 -8.75
N ALA A 63 23.05 -54.40 -7.63
CA ALA A 63 22.24 -53.19 -7.50
C ALA A 63 22.71 -52.08 -8.46
N LEU A 64 24.02 -51.89 -8.63
CA LEU A 64 24.57 -50.90 -9.55
C LEU A 64 24.21 -51.21 -11.01
N VAL A 65 24.35 -52.47 -11.44
CA VAL A 65 24.01 -52.89 -12.80
C VAL A 65 22.51 -52.72 -13.06
N ALA A 66 21.66 -53.16 -12.13
CA ALA A 66 20.22 -52.94 -12.22
C ALA A 66 19.90 -51.44 -12.35
N SER A 67 20.54 -50.59 -11.53
CA SER A 67 20.30 -49.14 -11.56
C SER A 67 20.63 -48.49 -12.91
N LYS A 68 21.74 -48.89 -13.56
CA LYS A 68 22.12 -48.38 -14.88
C LYS A 68 21.19 -48.85 -15.99
N VAL A 69 20.70 -50.08 -15.92
CA VAL A 69 19.72 -50.61 -16.88
C VAL A 69 18.39 -49.86 -16.76
N TYR A 70 17.90 -49.65 -15.53
CA TYR A 70 16.71 -48.84 -15.28
C TYR A 70 16.86 -47.38 -15.70
N TYR A 71 18.08 -46.83 -15.61
CA TYR A 71 18.38 -45.49 -16.12
C TYR A 71 18.19 -45.41 -17.64
N HIS A 72 18.70 -46.38 -18.40
CA HIS A 72 18.52 -46.44 -19.85
C HIS A 72 17.06 -46.74 -20.26
N LEU A 73 16.31 -47.46 -19.43
CA LEU A 73 14.86 -47.65 -19.56
C LEU A 73 14.03 -46.40 -19.22
N GLN A 74 14.66 -45.33 -18.73
CA GLN A 74 14.01 -44.10 -18.25
C GLN A 74 13.11 -44.31 -17.02
N GLU A 75 13.22 -45.45 -16.34
CA GLU A 75 12.56 -45.74 -15.07
C GLU A 75 13.44 -45.25 -13.90
N TYR A 76 13.56 -43.92 -13.80
CA TYR A 76 14.47 -43.27 -12.86
C TYR A 76 14.18 -43.59 -11.38
N ASN A 77 12.93 -43.89 -11.04
CA ASN A 77 12.52 -44.21 -9.67
C ASN A 77 13.13 -45.54 -9.18
N GLU A 78 13.09 -46.57 -10.02
CA GLU A 78 13.66 -47.87 -9.72
C GLU A 78 15.18 -47.79 -9.77
N SER A 79 15.71 -47.08 -10.77
CA SER A 79 17.13 -46.75 -10.88
C SER A 79 17.69 -46.13 -9.60
N MET A 80 17.02 -45.13 -9.04
CA MET A 80 17.44 -44.46 -7.80
C MET A 80 17.46 -45.43 -6.60
N VAL A 81 16.42 -46.25 -6.43
CA VAL A 81 16.35 -47.20 -5.30
C VAL A 81 17.51 -48.20 -5.35
N PHE A 82 17.80 -48.75 -6.52
CA PHE A 82 18.91 -49.69 -6.70
C PHE A 82 20.28 -48.99 -6.62
N ALA A 83 20.40 -47.75 -7.11
CA ALA A 83 21.62 -46.95 -6.97
C ALA A 83 21.95 -46.64 -5.51
N LEU A 84 20.95 -46.32 -4.69
CA LEU A 84 21.10 -46.13 -3.26
C LEU A 84 21.46 -47.46 -2.55
N GLY A 85 20.88 -48.58 -3.00
CA GLY A 85 21.21 -49.92 -2.55
C GLY A 85 22.64 -50.36 -2.86
N ALA A 86 23.29 -49.77 -3.87
CA ALA A 86 24.69 -50.01 -4.22
C ALA A 86 25.70 -49.32 -3.27
N GLY A 87 25.24 -48.40 -2.41
CA GLY A 87 26.01 -47.86 -1.28
C GLY A 87 27.38 -47.28 -1.64
N LYS A 88 28.45 -48.05 -1.41
CA LYS A 88 29.85 -47.60 -1.57
C LYS A 88 30.33 -47.59 -3.03
N LEU A 89 29.68 -48.35 -3.92
CA LEU A 89 30.06 -48.42 -5.33
C LEU A 89 29.58 -47.19 -6.11
N LEU A 90 28.58 -46.47 -5.60
CA LEU A 90 28.13 -45.19 -6.14
C LEU A 90 29.11 -44.07 -5.77
N ASN A 91 30.01 -43.74 -6.70
CA ASN A 91 31.01 -42.69 -6.50
C ASN A 91 30.53 -41.34 -7.04
N LEU A 92 30.09 -40.47 -6.15
CA LEU A 92 29.59 -39.12 -6.48
C LEU A 92 30.68 -38.16 -6.98
N ASP A 93 31.97 -38.50 -6.81
CA ASP A 93 33.10 -37.68 -7.23
C ASP A 93 33.42 -37.81 -8.74
N LYS A 94 32.92 -38.87 -9.41
CA LYS A 94 33.06 -39.05 -10.86
C LYS A 94 31.80 -38.51 -11.54
N GLY A 95 31.89 -37.33 -12.14
CA GLY A 95 30.76 -36.61 -12.72
C GLY A 95 30.27 -37.14 -14.07
N GLY A 96 29.87 -38.42 -14.15
CA GLY A 96 29.15 -38.95 -15.31
C GLY A 96 27.70 -38.48 -15.38
N GLU A 97 27.06 -38.68 -16.55
CA GLU A 97 25.65 -38.31 -16.78
C GLU A 97 24.69 -39.12 -15.89
N PHE A 98 25.02 -40.38 -15.64
CA PHE A 98 24.28 -41.26 -14.73
C PHE A 98 24.30 -40.73 -13.29
N GLU A 99 25.48 -40.46 -12.72
CA GLU A 99 25.62 -39.98 -11.35
C GLU A 99 24.95 -38.61 -11.15
N GLN A 100 25.08 -37.69 -12.11
CA GLN A 100 24.40 -36.38 -12.06
C GLN A 100 22.88 -36.52 -12.08
N THR A 101 22.35 -37.46 -12.87
CA THR A 101 20.90 -37.71 -12.93
C THR A 101 20.39 -38.36 -11.65
N ILE A 102 21.14 -39.30 -11.08
CA ILE A 102 20.77 -39.89 -9.78
C ILE A 102 20.85 -38.84 -8.66
N ILE A 103 21.84 -37.96 -8.68
CA ILE A 103 21.96 -36.85 -7.73
C ILE A 103 20.76 -35.89 -7.86
N SER A 104 20.38 -35.50 -9.08
CA SER A 104 19.26 -34.60 -9.30
C SER A 104 17.93 -35.22 -8.86
N LEU A 105 17.73 -36.52 -9.15
CA LEU A 105 16.56 -37.26 -8.70
C LEU A 105 16.52 -37.37 -7.16
N SER A 106 17.65 -37.73 -6.55
CA SER A 106 17.79 -37.88 -5.10
C SER A 106 17.54 -36.58 -4.35
N ALA A 107 18.04 -35.46 -4.89
CA ALA A 107 17.80 -34.12 -4.35
C ALA A 107 16.32 -33.71 -4.47
N SER A 108 15.68 -33.99 -5.62
CA SER A 108 14.26 -33.68 -5.85
C SER A 108 13.29 -34.49 -4.98
N ARG A 109 13.70 -35.71 -4.57
CA ARG A 109 12.88 -36.67 -3.84
C ARG A 109 13.18 -36.69 -2.33
N HIS A 110 13.94 -35.72 -1.82
CA HIS A 110 14.16 -35.59 -0.38
C HIS A 110 12.80 -35.60 0.33
N PRO A 111 12.48 -36.61 1.15
CA PRO A 111 11.22 -36.62 1.88
C PRO A 111 11.23 -35.40 2.80
N SER A 112 10.20 -34.56 2.70
CA SER A 112 9.92 -33.58 3.74
C SER A 112 9.74 -34.36 5.04
N VAL A 113 10.68 -34.24 5.97
CA VAL A 113 10.67 -34.97 7.26
C VAL A 113 9.46 -34.55 8.15
N GLY A 114 8.58 -33.66 7.66
CA GLY A 114 7.35 -33.21 8.32
C GLY A 114 6.05 -33.94 7.96
N GLU A 115 6.00 -34.84 6.96
CA GLU A 115 4.81 -35.71 6.80
C GLU A 115 4.92 -36.91 7.75
N ALA A 116 4.77 -36.64 9.05
CA ALA A 116 4.21 -37.66 9.93
C ALA A 116 2.81 -38.00 9.40
N PRO A 117 2.38 -39.27 9.40
CA PRO A 117 0.99 -39.59 9.09
C PRO A 117 0.13 -38.89 10.12
N LEU A 118 -0.60 -37.86 9.70
CA LEU A 118 -1.71 -37.29 10.46
C LEU A 118 -2.80 -38.36 10.55
N SER A 119 -2.59 -39.32 11.46
CA SER A 119 -3.69 -40.09 12.02
C SER A 119 -4.60 -39.09 12.72
N LEU A 120 -5.75 -38.84 12.10
CA LEU A 120 -6.91 -38.20 12.69
C LEU A 120 -7.24 -38.88 14.03
N ASN A 121 -6.69 -38.35 15.12
CA ASN A 121 -7.22 -38.51 16.45
C ASN A 121 -8.09 -37.29 16.72
N THR A 122 -9.35 -37.37 16.26
CA THR A 122 -10.42 -36.54 16.78
C THR A 122 -10.63 -36.86 18.25
N ALA A 123 -10.09 -36.01 19.13
CA ALA A 123 -10.35 -36.05 20.56
C ALA A 123 -10.99 -34.72 20.99
N PHE A 124 -12.31 -34.61 20.81
CA PHE A 124 -13.13 -33.83 21.74
C PHE A 124 -13.94 -34.82 22.61
N PRO A 125 -14.00 -34.60 23.93
CA PRO A 125 -14.55 -35.55 24.88
C PRO A 125 -16.06 -35.45 24.95
N SER A 126 -16.77 -36.44 24.40
CA SER A 126 -18.19 -36.65 24.72
C SER A 126 -18.30 -37.60 25.92
N SER A 127 -18.20 -37.01 27.11
CA SER A 127 -18.59 -37.66 28.37
C SER A 127 -20.11 -37.71 28.46
N ASN A 128 -20.70 -38.88 28.19
CA ASN A 128 -21.61 -39.55 29.13
C ASN A 128 -22.20 -40.85 28.56
N GLY A 129 -21.91 -41.97 29.23
CA GLY A 129 -22.92 -43.00 29.50
C GLY A 129 -22.76 -44.39 28.88
N ALA A 130 -21.99 -45.25 29.58
CA ALA A 130 -22.24 -46.69 29.79
C ALA A 130 -21.98 -47.74 28.67
N THR A 131 -20.73 -48.25 28.69
CA THR A 131 -20.35 -49.67 28.86
C THR A 131 -21.02 -50.80 28.06
N ASN A 132 -20.23 -51.31 27.10
CA ASN A 132 -19.78 -52.70 26.88
C ASN A 132 -20.70 -53.86 26.44
N THR A 133 -20.04 -54.68 25.58
CA THR A 133 -20.32 -56.06 25.10
C THR A 133 -21.17 -56.12 23.83
N SER A 134 -20.78 -56.73 22.71
CA SER A 134 -19.69 -57.68 22.40
C SER A 134 -19.61 -57.91 20.88
N ALA A 135 -18.40 -57.82 20.33
CA ALA A 135 -17.74 -58.83 19.49
C ALA A 135 -18.59 -59.73 18.56
N SER A 136 -18.35 -59.54 17.26
CA SER A 136 -18.07 -60.57 16.25
C SER A 136 -18.71 -61.96 16.42
N LEU A 137 -19.58 -62.36 15.48
CA LEU A 137 -19.48 -63.57 14.64
C LEU A 137 -20.81 -63.92 13.97
N ALA A 138 -20.67 -64.42 12.73
CA ALA A 138 -21.63 -65.21 11.94
C ALA A 138 -22.74 -64.49 11.15
N SER A 139 -22.61 -64.63 9.83
CA SER A 139 -23.58 -64.53 8.74
C SER A 139 -24.68 -65.62 8.85
N PRO A 140 -25.49 -65.94 7.81
CA PRO A 140 -26.30 -65.18 6.85
C PRO A 140 -27.75 -65.72 6.78
N ILE A 141 -28.82 -64.90 6.75
CA ILE A 141 -30.15 -65.39 6.33
C ILE A 141 -30.95 -64.26 5.64
N THR A 142 -31.05 -64.31 4.31
CA THR A 142 -32.18 -63.77 3.51
C THR A 142 -33.39 -64.70 3.68
N PRO A 143 -34.68 -64.33 3.43
CA PRO A 143 -35.13 -63.49 2.32
C PRO A 143 -36.42 -62.65 2.57
N PHE A 144 -36.95 -62.08 1.49
CA PHE A 144 -38.28 -61.47 1.29
C PHE A 144 -38.39 -59.94 1.55
N SER A 145 -38.33 -59.08 0.51
CA SER A 145 -39.38 -58.74 -0.50
C SER A 145 -40.37 -57.72 0.08
N GLN A 146 -40.50 -56.47 -0.38
CA GLN A 146 -40.94 -56.01 -1.71
C GLN A 146 -40.51 -54.53 -1.92
N SER A 147 -39.83 -54.16 -3.02
CA SER A 147 -40.38 -53.58 -4.29
C SER A 147 -41.27 -52.33 -4.08
N ALA A 148 -41.10 -51.18 -4.75
CA ALA A 148 -40.70 -50.95 -6.12
C ALA A 148 -40.27 -49.49 -6.40
N LEU A 149 -39.33 -49.37 -7.33
CA LEU A 149 -38.86 -48.20 -8.11
C LEU A 149 -39.95 -47.71 -9.13
N PRO A 150 -39.66 -46.84 -10.13
CA PRO A 150 -39.09 -45.47 -10.15
C PRO A 150 -39.88 -44.52 -11.10
N SER A 151 -39.51 -43.25 -11.21
CA SER A 151 -39.60 -42.51 -12.49
C SER A 151 -38.49 -41.47 -12.66
N LYS A 152 -37.85 -41.54 -13.82
CA LYS A 152 -36.62 -40.86 -14.27
C LYS A 152 -36.80 -39.36 -14.50
N SER A 153 -35.75 -38.58 -14.20
CA SER A 153 -35.41 -37.36 -14.95
C SER A 153 -33.90 -37.37 -15.24
N LEU A 154 -33.56 -37.13 -16.51
CA LEU A 154 -32.32 -37.47 -17.18
C LEU A 154 -31.40 -36.24 -17.28
N LEU A 155 -30.71 -35.81 -16.20
CA LEU A 155 -29.63 -34.81 -16.33
C LEU A 155 -28.64 -34.72 -15.15
N SER A 156 -28.37 -35.82 -14.44
CA SER A 156 -27.28 -35.88 -13.47
C SER A 156 -26.60 -37.24 -13.59
N ARG A 157 -25.53 -37.31 -14.37
CA ARG A 157 -24.66 -38.47 -14.42
C ARG A 157 -23.31 -38.07 -13.86
N GLU A 158 -23.06 -38.53 -12.63
CA GLU A 158 -21.72 -38.71 -12.09
C GLU A 158 -20.95 -39.65 -13.02
N GLU A 159 -19.76 -39.23 -13.43
CA GLU A 159 -18.85 -39.98 -14.28
C GLU A 159 -17.95 -40.88 -13.42
N GLU A 160 -18.14 -42.18 -13.57
CA GLU A 160 -17.12 -43.21 -13.29
C GLU A 160 -16.42 -43.53 -14.64
N PRO A 161 -15.08 -43.59 -14.69
CA PRO A 161 -14.36 -43.85 -15.94
C PRO A 161 -14.23 -45.35 -16.20
N SER A 162 -14.59 -45.79 -17.40
CA SER A 162 -14.20 -47.09 -17.96
C SER A 162 -13.65 -46.91 -19.37
N ALA A 163 -12.64 -47.71 -19.67
CA ALA A 163 -11.72 -47.68 -20.81
C ALA A 163 -12.37 -47.63 -22.21
N ASP A 164 -11.82 -46.82 -23.13
CA ASP A 164 -11.06 -47.36 -24.27
C ASP A 164 -10.38 -46.27 -25.15
N ALA A 165 -9.15 -46.62 -25.55
CA ALA A 165 -8.22 -46.14 -26.58
C ALA A 165 -8.62 -45.02 -27.58
N THR A 166 -7.84 -43.93 -27.64
CA THR A 166 -6.97 -43.56 -28.80
C THR A 166 -6.11 -42.29 -28.55
N PHE A 167 -4.77 -42.48 -28.56
CA PHE A 167 -3.65 -41.50 -28.64
C PHE A 167 -3.38 -40.52 -27.47
N PRO A 168 -2.10 -40.25 -27.14
CA PRO A 168 -1.65 -39.87 -25.80
C PRO A 168 -1.35 -38.36 -25.67
N GLN A 169 -1.90 -37.73 -24.65
CA GLN A 169 -1.43 -36.44 -24.12
C GLN A 169 -1.23 -36.56 -22.61
N ASP A 170 0.01 -36.34 -22.20
CA ASP A 170 0.48 -36.23 -20.81
C ASP A 170 -0.39 -35.25 -20.01
N SER A 171 -1.05 -35.72 -18.94
CA SER A 171 -1.39 -34.91 -17.75
C SER A 171 -2.31 -35.66 -16.76
N ALA A 172 -1.83 -36.74 -16.13
CA ALA A 172 -2.43 -37.26 -14.90
C ALA A 172 -1.48 -38.22 -14.16
N SER A 173 -0.50 -37.67 -13.44
CA SER A 173 0.32 -38.44 -12.49
C SER A 173 0.75 -37.56 -11.30
N LYS A 174 -0.22 -36.92 -10.65
CA LYS A 174 -0.01 -36.31 -9.33
C LYS A 174 -1.05 -36.92 -8.40
N PHE A 175 -0.58 -37.61 -7.35
CA PHE A 175 -1.33 -38.27 -6.25
C PHE A 175 -1.39 -39.80 -6.17
N GLU A 176 -0.44 -40.54 -6.78
CA GLU A 176 -0.20 -41.96 -6.40
C GLU A 176 1.26 -42.31 -6.08
N GLU A 177 2.16 -41.33 -6.00
CA GLU A 177 3.58 -41.54 -5.67
C GLU A 177 3.86 -41.44 -4.17
N THR A 178 3.19 -42.25 -3.34
CA THR A 178 3.71 -42.51 -1.98
C THR A 178 4.99 -43.33 -2.08
N SER A 179 6.12 -42.62 -1.99
CA SER A 179 7.53 -42.99 -2.12
C SER A 179 7.91 -44.48 -2.01
N LEU A 180 8.33 -45.09 -3.14
CA LEU A 180 9.02 -46.39 -3.22
C LEU A 180 10.24 -46.48 -2.26
N VAL A 181 10.85 -45.34 -1.91
CA VAL A 181 11.99 -45.24 -0.98
C VAL A 181 11.57 -45.58 0.46
N VAL A 182 10.37 -45.16 0.87
CA VAL A 182 9.79 -45.49 2.18
C VAL A 182 9.37 -46.96 2.23
N ARG A 183 8.81 -47.49 1.14
CA ARG A 183 8.39 -48.89 1.04
C ARG A 183 9.57 -49.89 1.09
N ARG A 184 10.77 -49.51 0.60
CA ARG A 184 11.96 -50.38 0.54
C ARG A 184 13.03 -50.09 1.62
N GLY A 185 12.79 -49.16 2.55
CA GLY A 185 13.68 -48.93 3.71
C GLY A 185 15.03 -48.23 3.40
N VAL A 186 15.15 -47.57 2.25
CA VAL A 186 16.42 -47.02 1.72
C VAL A 186 16.70 -45.57 2.21
N GLN A 187 15.85 -45.03 3.08
CA GLN A 187 15.89 -43.64 3.55
C GLN A 187 17.23 -43.23 4.19
N LYS A 188 17.88 -44.13 4.93
CA LYS A 188 19.17 -43.85 5.58
C LYS A 188 20.32 -43.67 4.58
N GLN A 189 20.28 -44.43 3.48
CA GLN A 189 21.29 -44.33 2.41
C GLN A 189 21.07 -43.05 1.60
N LEU A 190 19.82 -42.68 1.34
CA LEU A 190 19.46 -41.40 0.72
C LEU A 190 19.97 -40.22 1.56
N GLN A 191 19.70 -40.22 2.86
CA GLN A 191 20.18 -39.18 3.78
C GLN A 191 21.71 -39.08 3.80
N GLY A 192 22.43 -40.22 3.81
CA GLY A 192 23.89 -40.23 3.75
C GLY A 192 24.47 -39.67 2.43
N VAL A 193 23.81 -39.89 1.29
CA VAL A 193 24.20 -39.29 0.00
C VAL A 193 24.00 -37.77 0.03
N ILE A 194 22.87 -37.32 0.57
CA ILE A 194 22.54 -35.89 0.72
C ILE A 194 23.52 -35.18 1.65
N GLU A 195 23.86 -35.77 2.80
CA GLU A 195 24.84 -35.20 3.74
C GLU A 195 26.22 -35.05 3.10
N ARG A 196 26.66 -36.04 2.31
CA ARG A 196 27.93 -35.94 1.54
C ARG A 196 27.87 -34.83 0.49
N LEU A 197 26.74 -34.68 -0.19
CA LEU A 197 26.54 -33.61 -1.16
C LEU A 197 26.60 -32.24 -0.48
N PHE A 198 25.93 -32.08 0.67
CA PHE A 198 26.01 -30.85 1.46
C PHE A 198 27.44 -30.59 1.93
N GLU A 199 28.19 -31.60 2.39
CA GLU A 199 29.61 -31.45 2.73
C GLU A 199 30.46 -30.98 1.55
N GLN A 200 30.24 -31.51 0.35
CA GLN A 200 30.92 -31.03 -0.86
C GLN A 200 30.55 -29.57 -1.16
N CYS A 201 29.27 -29.19 -1.07
CA CYS A 201 28.81 -27.81 -1.24
C CYS A 201 29.42 -26.86 -0.19
N PHE A 202 29.54 -27.30 1.06
CA PHE A 202 30.18 -26.53 2.13
C PHE A 202 31.69 -26.35 1.86
N ARG A 203 32.39 -27.39 1.38
CA ARG A 203 33.81 -27.27 0.97
C ARG A 203 34.00 -26.30 -0.19
N GLN A 204 33.05 -26.23 -1.11
CA GLN A 204 33.06 -25.30 -2.24
C GLN A 204 32.54 -23.89 -1.89
N GLN A 205 32.19 -23.62 -0.63
CA GLN A 205 31.60 -22.36 -0.16
C GLN A 205 30.30 -21.94 -0.88
N ARG A 206 29.54 -22.90 -1.41
CA ARG A 206 28.28 -22.64 -2.13
C ARG A 206 27.07 -22.67 -1.20
N TYR A 207 27.07 -21.84 -0.16
CA TYR A 207 26.03 -21.85 0.88
C TYR A 207 24.63 -21.49 0.37
N ARG A 208 24.50 -20.56 -0.59
CA ARG A 208 23.19 -20.16 -1.15
C ARG A 208 22.40 -21.33 -1.76
N GLN A 209 23.10 -22.27 -2.37
CA GLN A 209 22.48 -23.45 -2.99
C GLN A 209 21.98 -24.42 -1.93
N VAL A 210 22.77 -24.66 -0.88
CA VAL A 210 22.37 -25.52 0.25
C VAL A 210 21.16 -24.92 0.97
N VAL A 211 21.14 -23.60 1.18
CA VAL A 211 20.00 -22.87 1.73
C VAL A 211 18.75 -23.08 0.86
N GLY A 212 18.87 -22.91 -0.47
CA GLY A 212 17.76 -23.12 -1.39
C GLY A 212 17.19 -24.54 -1.29
N ILE A 213 18.06 -25.56 -1.32
CA ILE A 213 17.67 -26.97 -1.19
C ILE A 213 17.04 -27.25 0.19
N ALA A 214 17.59 -26.67 1.27
CA ALA A 214 17.06 -26.85 2.63
C ALA A 214 15.65 -26.26 2.78
N ILE A 215 15.40 -25.10 2.17
CA ILE A 215 14.10 -24.45 2.16
C ILE A 215 13.09 -25.26 1.34
N GLU A 216 13.47 -25.77 0.17
CA GLU A 216 12.63 -26.66 -0.65
C GLU A 216 12.30 -27.97 0.08
N ALA A 217 13.28 -28.56 0.76
CA ALA A 217 13.12 -29.79 1.55
C ALA A 217 12.41 -29.58 2.90
N LYS A 218 12.07 -28.33 3.25
CA LYS A 218 11.50 -27.92 4.54
C LYS A 218 12.30 -28.42 5.76
N ASN A 219 13.64 -28.42 5.66
CA ASN A 219 14.52 -28.93 6.71
C ASN A 219 15.26 -27.79 7.43
N LEU A 220 14.81 -27.48 8.65
CA LEU A 220 15.33 -26.39 9.48
C LEU A 220 16.74 -26.67 10.03
N ASP A 221 17.07 -27.95 10.29
CA ASP A 221 18.38 -28.32 10.86
C ASP A 221 19.51 -28.10 9.86
N VAL A 222 19.26 -28.42 8.58
CA VAL A 222 20.22 -28.17 7.50
C VAL A 222 20.41 -26.66 7.29
N LEU A 223 19.33 -25.88 7.38
CA LEU A 223 19.40 -24.43 7.30
C LEU A 223 20.25 -23.84 8.45
N ARG A 224 20.01 -24.30 9.69
CA ARG A 224 20.76 -23.87 10.87
C ARG A 224 22.25 -24.18 10.74
N THR A 225 22.57 -25.41 10.35
CA THR A 225 23.97 -25.84 10.18
C THR A 225 24.67 -25.11 9.04
N ALA A 226 23.97 -24.80 7.95
CA ALA A 226 24.52 -24.01 6.85
C ALA A 226 24.91 -22.59 7.29
N ILE A 227 24.05 -21.93 8.08
CA ILE A 227 24.30 -20.58 8.59
C ILE A 227 25.46 -20.58 9.60
N LEU A 228 25.48 -21.54 10.54
CA LEU A 228 26.56 -21.65 11.53
C LEU A 228 27.92 -21.93 10.87
N ARG A 229 27.98 -22.85 9.91
CA ARG A 229 29.22 -23.16 9.17
C ARG A 229 29.69 -21.99 8.31
N CYS A 230 28.77 -21.18 7.78
CA CYS A 230 29.11 -19.95 7.09
C CYS A 230 29.83 -18.99 8.06
N SER A 231 29.24 -18.73 9.23
CA SER A 231 29.84 -17.88 10.27
C SER A 231 31.19 -18.41 10.79
N GLU A 232 31.35 -19.73 10.94
CA GLU A 232 32.62 -20.34 11.36
C GLU A 232 33.71 -20.21 10.28
N SER A 233 33.35 -20.35 9.00
CA SER A 233 34.29 -20.20 7.88
C SER A 233 34.78 -18.76 7.75
N GLU A 234 33.94 -17.78 8.08
CA GLU A 234 34.31 -16.36 8.16
C GLU A 234 35.33 -16.08 9.26
N LYS A 235 35.16 -16.70 10.44
CA LYS A 235 36.13 -16.54 11.55
C LYS A 235 37.53 -17.06 11.18
N GLN A 236 37.62 -18.02 10.26
CA GLN A 236 38.89 -18.60 9.81
C GLN A 236 39.59 -17.77 8.73
N GLN A 237 38.84 -16.98 7.95
CA GLN A 237 39.37 -16.11 6.89
C GLN A 237 39.51 -14.67 7.39
N GLN A 238 40.45 -14.42 8.31
CA GLN A 238 40.84 -13.06 8.67
C GLN A 238 41.53 -12.37 7.48
N GLY A 239 40.81 -11.54 6.71
CA GLY A 239 41.44 -10.79 5.61
C GLY A 239 40.56 -9.80 4.85
N GLU A 240 39.38 -10.17 4.38
CA GLU A 240 38.53 -9.27 3.56
C GLU A 240 37.05 -9.39 3.93
N ALA A 241 36.59 -8.40 4.70
CA ALA A 241 35.22 -7.86 4.83
C ALA A 241 34.03 -8.84 5.00
N SER A 242 33.73 -9.19 6.26
CA SER A 242 32.43 -9.09 6.99
C SER A 242 31.05 -9.17 6.28
N ARG A 243 30.92 -9.57 5.02
CA ARG A 243 29.68 -9.39 4.25
C ARG A 243 28.98 -10.68 3.82
N HIS A 244 29.67 -11.82 3.76
CA HIS A 244 29.07 -13.02 3.17
C HIS A 244 27.98 -13.66 4.03
N GLY A 245 28.13 -13.66 5.36
CA GLY A 245 27.14 -14.14 6.32
C GLY A 245 25.94 -13.20 6.42
N GLU A 246 26.17 -11.88 6.42
CA GLU A 246 25.11 -10.88 6.37
C GLU A 246 24.32 -10.98 5.05
N GLU A 247 25.01 -11.07 3.91
CA GLU A 247 24.39 -11.29 2.59
C GLU A 247 23.61 -12.62 2.51
N LEU A 248 24.06 -13.66 3.22
CA LEU A 248 23.35 -14.93 3.27
C LEU A 248 22.08 -14.82 4.11
N ILE A 249 22.12 -14.14 5.26
CA ILE A 249 20.93 -13.90 6.09
C ILE A 249 19.93 -13.01 5.34
N GLU A 250 20.39 -11.95 4.67
CA GLU A 250 19.55 -11.11 3.81
C GLU A 250 18.90 -11.94 2.69
N TYR A 251 19.68 -12.81 2.03
CA TYR A 251 19.16 -13.72 1.01
C TYR A 251 18.12 -14.71 1.56
N VAL A 252 18.34 -15.28 2.75
CA VAL A 252 17.36 -16.17 3.41
C VAL A 252 16.09 -15.40 3.73
N LEU A 253 16.20 -14.19 4.28
CA LEU A 253 15.05 -13.33 4.59
C LEU A 253 14.27 -12.97 3.31
N ASP A 254 14.95 -12.61 2.23
CA ASP A 254 14.32 -12.33 0.94
C ASP A 254 13.58 -13.55 0.38
N ILE A 255 14.16 -14.75 0.47
CA ILE A 255 13.49 -16.00 0.08
C ILE A 255 12.26 -16.25 0.97
N CYS A 256 12.39 -16.07 2.28
CA CYS A 256 11.30 -16.25 3.23
C CYS A 256 10.10 -15.34 2.91
N MET A 257 10.36 -14.13 2.43
CA MET A 257 9.31 -13.16 2.10
C MET A 257 8.74 -13.31 0.69
N SER A 258 9.51 -13.82 -0.27
CA SER A 258 9.14 -13.84 -1.70
C SER A 258 8.72 -15.21 -2.23
N VAL A 259 9.33 -16.30 -1.75
CA VAL A 259 9.15 -17.66 -2.27
C VAL A 259 8.22 -18.49 -1.40
N ILE A 260 8.35 -18.38 -0.07
CA ILE A 260 7.60 -19.22 0.87
C ILE A 260 6.15 -18.75 0.96
N GLN A 261 5.23 -19.62 0.53
CA GLN A 261 3.80 -19.36 0.55
C GLN A 261 3.15 -19.77 1.88
N GLU A 262 3.65 -20.83 2.52
CA GLU A 262 3.11 -21.34 3.78
C GLU A 262 3.53 -20.46 4.98
N ARG A 263 2.55 -19.94 5.71
CA ARG A 263 2.78 -19.08 6.88
C ARG A 263 3.47 -19.81 8.02
N SER A 264 3.04 -21.03 8.33
CA SER A 264 3.59 -21.84 9.43
C SER A 264 5.10 -22.04 9.26
N PHE A 265 5.50 -22.53 8.09
CA PHE A 265 6.91 -22.76 7.78
C PHE A 265 7.73 -21.46 7.72
N ARG A 266 7.17 -20.38 7.18
CA ARG A 266 7.82 -19.06 7.21
C ARG A 266 8.08 -18.57 8.64
N ASN A 267 7.10 -18.75 9.54
CA ASN A 267 7.25 -18.37 10.95
C ASN A 267 8.33 -19.22 11.65
N GLU A 268 8.42 -20.51 11.35
CA GLU A 268 9.47 -21.37 11.90
C GLU A 268 10.87 -20.94 11.45
N ILE A 269 11.05 -20.60 10.17
CA ILE A 269 12.34 -20.09 9.67
C ILE A 269 12.69 -18.75 10.31
N LEU A 270 11.72 -17.83 10.44
CA LEU A 270 11.96 -16.54 11.07
C LEU A 270 12.38 -16.69 12.54
N LYS A 271 11.77 -17.63 13.28
CA LYS A 271 12.19 -17.97 14.65
C LYS A 271 13.62 -18.49 14.70
N LEU A 272 13.97 -19.41 13.78
CA LEU A 272 15.33 -19.92 13.66
C LEU A 272 16.34 -18.80 13.39
N ILE A 273 16.02 -17.88 12.48
CA ILE A 273 16.88 -16.73 12.16
C ILE A 273 17.05 -15.83 13.38
N LEU A 274 15.97 -15.57 14.12
CA LEU A 274 16.01 -14.75 15.33
C LEU A 274 16.91 -15.38 16.41
N GLU A 275 16.79 -16.69 16.65
CA GLU A 275 17.68 -17.42 17.55
C GLU A 275 19.15 -17.35 17.13
N LEU A 276 19.42 -17.43 15.83
CA LEU A 276 20.78 -17.36 15.29
C LEU A 276 21.35 -15.94 15.37
N LEU A 277 20.55 -14.91 15.10
CA LEU A 277 20.97 -13.52 15.19
C LEU A 277 21.31 -13.12 16.63
N ASN A 278 20.57 -13.62 17.62
CA ASN A 278 20.85 -13.38 19.04
C ASN A 278 22.14 -14.06 19.54
N GLN A 279 22.65 -15.08 18.85
CA GLN A 279 23.91 -15.75 19.21
C GLN A 279 25.16 -14.98 18.71
N ILE A 280 25.00 -13.97 17.85
CA ILE A 280 26.10 -13.21 17.26
C ILE A 280 26.53 -12.05 18.21
N PRO A 281 27.84 -11.83 18.46
CA PRO A 281 28.33 -10.78 19.37
C PRO A 281 28.00 -9.34 18.93
N SER A 282 27.85 -9.09 17.63
CA SER A 282 27.37 -7.83 17.05
C SER A 282 26.11 -8.11 16.24
N PRO A 283 24.93 -8.22 16.88
CA PRO A 283 23.71 -8.53 16.17
C PRO A 283 23.32 -7.37 15.25
N ASP A 284 22.88 -7.69 14.03
CA ASP A 284 22.18 -6.72 13.19
C ASP A 284 20.77 -6.50 13.74
N TYR A 285 20.62 -5.48 14.57
CA TYR A 285 19.35 -5.14 15.19
C TYR A 285 18.26 -4.80 14.16
N PHE A 286 18.60 -4.37 12.93
CA PHE A 286 17.61 -4.06 11.90
C PHE A 286 17.01 -5.33 11.28
N ALA A 287 17.83 -6.34 11.03
CA ALA A 287 17.34 -7.65 10.60
C ALA A 287 16.48 -8.32 11.69
N ILE A 288 16.90 -8.21 12.95
CA ILE A 288 16.11 -8.72 14.09
C ILE A 288 14.77 -7.98 14.20
N ALA A 289 14.78 -6.64 14.15
CA ALA A 289 13.55 -5.86 14.22
C ALA A 289 12.56 -6.23 13.12
N LYS A 290 13.03 -6.44 11.88
CA LYS A 290 12.19 -6.96 10.78
C LYS A 290 11.58 -8.32 11.14
N CYS A 291 12.38 -9.27 11.62
CA CYS A 291 11.89 -10.61 11.99
C CYS A 291 10.84 -10.54 13.10
N VAL A 292 11.09 -9.73 14.13
CA VAL A 292 10.19 -9.55 15.28
C VAL A 292 8.82 -9.00 14.83
N VAL A 293 8.81 -8.01 13.94
CA VAL A 293 7.57 -7.46 13.38
C VAL A 293 6.78 -8.51 12.59
N TYR A 294 7.45 -9.37 11.83
CA TYR A 294 6.77 -10.44 11.08
C TYR A 294 6.24 -11.58 11.96
N LEU A 295 6.91 -11.85 13.08
CA LEU A 295 6.50 -12.85 14.07
C LEU A 295 5.42 -12.32 15.03
N ASP A 296 5.22 -11.00 15.09
CA ASP A 296 4.29 -10.32 16.00
C ASP A 296 4.61 -10.57 17.49
N GLU A 297 5.91 -10.76 17.81
CA GLU A 297 6.40 -11.04 19.17
C GLU A 297 6.81 -9.73 19.89
N HIS A 298 5.86 -9.07 20.55
CA HIS A 298 6.06 -7.76 21.19
C HIS A 298 7.13 -7.76 22.29
N SER A 299 7.18 -8.80 23.13
CA SER A 299 8.11 -8.87 24.26
C SER A 299 9.58 -8.86 23.82
N MET A 300 9.90 -9.48 22.68
CA MET A 300 11.26 -9.47 22.14
C MET A 300 11.68 -8.07 21.63
N ALA A 301 10.74 -7.28 21.08
CA ALA A 301 11.03 -5.90 20.69
C ALA A 301 11.37 -5.03 21.90
N THR A 302 10.60 -5.19 22.98
CA THR A 302 10.83 -4.48 24.25
C THR A 302 12.19 -4.84 24.85
N GLU A 303 12.57 -6.13 24.85
CA GLU A 303 13.88 -6.59 25.31
C GLU A 303 15.05 -6.00 24.50
N ILE A 304 14.91 -5.90 23.18
CA ILE A 304 15.94 -5.30 22.31
C ILE A 304 16.12 -3.82 22.61
N LEU A 305 15.03 -3.07 22.72
CA LEU A 305 15.08 -1.64 23.05
C LEU A 305 15.74 -1.43 24.41
N ARG A 306 15.42 -2.28 25.39
CA ARG A 306 16.06 -2.27 26.72
C ARG A 306 17.56 -2.55 26.64
N GLN A 307 17.97 -3.61 25.95
CA GLN A 307 19.39 -3.97 25.80
C GLN A 307 20.22 -2.87 25.11
N LEU A 308 19.62 -2.10 24.21
CA LEU A 308 20.29 -0.98 23.54
C LEU A 308 20.46 0.24 24.46
N ILE A 309 19.50 0.48 25.34
CA ILE A 309 19.55 1.58 26.31
C ILE A 309 20.51 1.26 27.46
N ASP A 310 20.50 0.00 27.94
CA ASP A 310 21.39 -0.45 29.03
C ASP A 310 22.88 -0.41 28.65
N LYS A 311 23.22 -0.34 27.35
CA LYS A 311 24.60 -0.24 26.85
C LYS A 311 25.19 1.19 26.94
N ASP A 312 24.36 2.20 27.19
CA ASP A 312 24.71 3.63 27.42
C ASP A 312 25.65 4.28 26.37
N GLU A 313 25.76 3.68 25.18
CA GLU A 313 26.55 4.22 24.07
C GLU A 313 25.69 5.14 23.20
N THR A 314 26.20 6.33 22.85
CA THR A 314 25.50 7.29 21.97
C THR A 314 25.05 6.65 20.66
N ARG A 315 25.86 5.75 20.11
CA ARG A 315 25.54 4.97 18.90
C ARG A 315 24.38 3.99 19.14
N ALA A 316 24.38 3.27 20.26
CA ALA A 316 23.31 2.34 20.62
C ALA A 316 21.97 3.06 20.83
N ARG A 317 21.98 4.24 21.44
CA ARG A 317 20.78 5.10 21.58
C ARG A 317 20.23 5.56 20.24
N THR A 318 21.10 5.96 19.31
CA THR A 318 20.72 6.38 17.96
C THR A 318 20.12 5.20 17.17
N ILE A 319 20.69 4.00 17.33
CA ILE A 319 20.15 2.75 16.79
C ILE A 319 18.76 2.45 17.38
N ALA A 320 18.56 2.61 18.69
CA ALA A 320 17.27 2.40 19.34
C ALA A 320 16.19 3.35 18.79
N TYR A 321 16.51 4.63 18.54
CA TYR A 321 15.58 5.56 17.91
C TYR A 321 15.26 5.17 16.47
N GLN A 322 16.24 4.77 15.66
CA GLN A 322 15.98 4.30 14.29
C GLN A 322 15.11 3.04 14.30
N ILE A 323 15.34 2.09 15.20
CA ILE A 323 14.50 0.91 15.37
C ILE A 323 13.08 1.34 15.76
N SER A 324 12.93 2.33 16.64
CA SER A 324 11.60 2.82 17.04
C SER A 324 10.85 3.44 15.85
N PHE A 325 11.52 4.21 14.98
CA PHE A 325 10.93 4.71 13.73
C PHE A 325 10.58 3.58 12.77
N ASP A 326 11.48 2.61 12.58
CA ASP A 326 11.25 1.44 11.74
C ASP A 326 10.10 0.58 12.28
N LEU A 327 9.96 0.43 13.61
CA LEU A 327 8.86 -0.28 14.26
C LEU A 327 7.53 0.45 14.04
N TYR A 328 7.50 1.78 14.19
CA TYR A 328 6.30 2.57 13.93
C TYR A 328 5.80 2.40 12.48
N ASP A 329 6.69 2.49 11.50
CA ASP A 329 6.31 2.41 10.09
C ASP A 329 5.87 1.01 9.65
N ASN A 330 6.40 -0.05 10.29
CA ASN A 330 6.23 -1.43 9.82
C ASN A 330 5.29 -2.30 10.65
N SER A 331 5.03 -1.94 11.91
CA SER A 331 4.27 -2.77 12.84
C SER A 331 2.77 -2.48 12.77
N THR A 332 1.97 -3.40 13.30
CA THR A 332 0.54 -3.18 13.51
C THR A 332 0.32 -2.26 14.71
N GLN A 333 -0.80 -1.53 14.72
CA GLN A 333 -1.13 -0.63 15.83
C GLN A 333 -1.33 -1.39 17.16
N GLU A 334 -1.90 -2.60 17.10
CA GLU A 334 -2.05 -3.49 18.25
C GLU A 334 -0.70 -3.85 18.85
N PHE A 335 0.27 -4.22 18.01
CA PHE A 335 1.64 -4.51 18.44
C PHE A 335 2.28 -3.32 19.13
N LEU A 336 2.19 -2.13 18.52
CA LEU A 336 2.76 -0.90 19.09
C LEU A 336 2.13 -0.56 20.45
N LYS A 337 0.81 -0.70 20.60
CA LYS A 337 0.13 -0.48 21.88
C LYS A 337 0.63 -1.43 22.98
N LYS A 338 0.83 -2.70 22.66
CA LYS A 338 1.37 -3.69 23.62
C LYS A 338 2.82 -3.36 24.00
N VAL A 339 3.66 -3.01 23.04
CA VAL A 339 5.05 -2.58 23.31
C VAL A 339 5.08 -1.32 24.18
N ILE A 340 4.22 -0.33 23.90
CA ILE A 340 4.11 0.87 24.73
C ILE A 340 3.69 0.52 26.16
N ALA A 341 2.69 -0.35 26.33
CA ALA A 341 2.23 -0.79 27.65
C ALA A 341 3.34 -1.53 28.43
N GLU A 342 4.10 -2.41 27.78
CA GLU A 342 5.25 -3.09 28.40
C GLU A 342 6.37 -2.12 28.78
N ILE A 343 6.64 -1.10 27.96
CA ILE A 343 7.60 -0.03 28.27
C ILE A 343 7.11 0.82 29.45
N GLU A 344 5.81 1.10 29.54
CA GLU A 344 5.21 1.84 30.67
C GLU A 344 5.26 1.04 31.97
N GLU A 345 5.04 -0.27 31.95
CA GLU A 345 5.21 -1.13 33.14
C GLU A 345 6.66 -1.16 33.66
N LEU A 346 7.63 -0.94 32.77
CA LEU A 346 9.05 -0.84 33.12
C LEU A 346 9.43 0.54 33.70
N LEU A 347 8.58 1.55 33.53
CA LEU A 347 8.72 2.90 34.08
C LEU A 347 7.81 3.05 35.31
N PRO A 348 8.26 2.78 36.55
CA PRO A 348 7.48 3.18 37.72
C PRO A 348 7.36 4.71 37.75
N GLU A 349 6.13 5.24 37.71
CA GLU A 349 5.87 6.66 37.98
C GLU A 349 6.40 7.03 39.37
N GLU A 350 7.07 8.18 39.47
CA GLU A 350 7.27 8.81 40.78
C GLU A 350 5.90 9.18 41.36
N PRO A 351 5.63 8.93 42.66
CA PRO A 351 4.45 9.49 43.29
C PRO A 351 4.56 11.02 43.22
N LYS A 352 3.60 11.65 42.55
CA LYS A 352 3.45 13.11 42.49
C LYS A 352 3.55 13.70 43.89
N THR A 353 4.65 14.40 44.17
CA THR A 353 4.82 15.21 45.38
C THR A 353 3.99 16.48 45.23
N GLU A 354 2.74 16.43 45.69
CA GLU A 354 2.03 17.65 46.10
C GLU A 354 2.36 17.92 47.58
N ASN A 355 2.97 19.08 47.83
CA ASN A 355 3.43 19.56 49.13
C ASN A 355 2.28 19.72 50.14
N ALA A 356 2.42 19.12 51.34
CA ALA A 356 2.02 19.75 52.61
C ALA A 356 2.60 19.01 53.84
N ASN A 357 3.52 19.70 54.51
CA ASN A 357 3.90 19.63 55.94
C ASN A 357 4.64 18.41 56.50
N GLU A 358 5.86 18.72 56.96
CA GLU A 358 6.64 17.99 57.96
C GLU A 358 5.80 17.72 59.23
N GLU A 359 5.67 16.45 59.62
CA GLU A 359 6.04 15.96 60.95
C GLU A 359 5.81 14.43 61.09
N ALA A 360 6.86 13.76 61.60
CA ALA A 360 6.88 12.43 62.23
C ALA A 360 6.68 11.16 61.37
N ALA A 361 7.71 10.80 60.58
CA ALA A 361 7.94 9.39 60.22
C ALA A 361 8.62 8.66 61.39
N THR A 362 7.98 7.61 61.92
CA THR A 362 8.58 6.69 62.89
C THR A 362 9.31 5.57 62.16
N GLU A 363 10.44 5.13 62.74
CA GLU A 363 11.51 4.26 62.19
C GLU A 363 11.09 2.83 61.77
N ALA A 364 9.80 2.55 61.59
CA ALA A 364 9.29 1.22 61.26
C ALA A 364 9.21 0.94 59.74
N ASP A 365 9.14 1.97 58.88
CA ASP A 365 9.05 1.81 57.42
C ASP A 365 10.40 1.61 56.73
N SER A 366 11.52 1.97 57.38
CA SER A 366 12.87 1.82 56.80
C SER A 366 13.36 0.37 56.75
N LEU A 367 12.67 -0.57 57.42
CA LEU A 367 13.07 -1.98 57.49
C LEU A 367 12.30 -2.90 56.53
N LEU A 368 11.15 -2.46 55.98
CA LEU A 368 10.38 -3.23 55.00
C LEU A 368 10.83 -3.02 53.55
N ALA A 369 11.60 -1.96 53.27
CA ALA A 369 12.14 -1.67 51.94
C ALA A 369 13.25 -2.63 51.47
N ASN A 370 13.83 -3.45 52.36
CA ASN A 370 14.98 -4.30 52.04
C ASN A 370 14.63 -5.76 51.66
N GLN A 371 13.37 -6.11 51.44
CA GLN A 371 12.96 -7.47 51.06
C GLN A 371 12.02 -7.55 49.84
N SER A 372 12.24 -6.70 48.83
CA SER A 372 11.82 -7.01 47.46
C SER A 372 12.98 -6.80 46.50
N SER A 373 13.22 -7.82 45.68
CA SER A 373 14.37 -8.05 44.82
C SER A 373 14.67 -6.92 43.83
N SER A 374 15.91 -6.42 43.85
CA SER A 374 16.71 -5.92 42.72
C SER A 374 15.93 -5.33 41.52
N LYS A 375 15.38 -4.13 41.66
CA LYS A 375 15.11 -3.24 40.53
C LYS A 375 16.20 -2.18 40.52
N ALA A 376 17.06 -2.21 39.50
CA ALA A 376 18.09 -1.18 39.31
C ALA A 376 17.40 0.17 39.11
N GLU A 377 17.79 1.19 39.88
CA GLU A 377 17.40 2.57 39.63
C GLU A 377 17.93 2.97 38.25
N LEU A 378 17.03 3.19 37.28
CA LEU A 378 17.39 3.64 35.94
C LEU A 378 17.91 5.08 35.97
N THR A 379 19.03 5.35 35.28
CA THR A 379 19.64 6.67 35.12
C THR A 379 18.64 7.68 34.52
N GLU A 380 18.67 8.95 34.93
CA GLU A 380 17.82 10.03 34.40
C GLU A 380 17.88 10.15 32.86
N GLU A 381 19.04 9.88 32.26
CA GLU A 381 19.22 9.90 30.81
C GLU A 381 18.54 8.72 30.09
N ALA A 382 18.48 7.56 30.75
CA ALA A 382 17.75 6.40 30.27
C ALA A 382 16.24 6.65 30.33
N ARG A 383 15.75 7.29 31.40
CA ARG A 383 14.34 7.72 31.51
C ARG A 383 13.94 8.63 30.34
N LEU A 384 14.73 9.66 30.05
CA LEU A 384 14.50 10.54 28.89
C LEU A 384 14.54 9.79 27.55
N ALA A 385 15.43 8.80 27.39
CA ALA A 385 15.47 7.97 26.20
C ALA A 385 14.18 7.15 26.02
N PHE A 386 13.65 6.56 27.11
CA PHE A 386 12.38 5.84 27.08
C PHE A 386 11.19 6.76 26.78
N THR A 387 11.14 7.98 27.32
CA THR A 387 10.09 8.95 27.00
C THR A 387 10.12 9.33 25.52
N ASN A 388 11.31 9.56 24.97
CA ASN A 388 11.50 9.84 23.55
C ASN A 388 11.09 8.67 22.66
N ILE A 389 11.41 7.44 23.05
CA ILE A 389 10.97 6.23 22.34
C ILE A 389 9.46 6.11 22.38
N ARG A 390 8.82 6.38 23.53
CA ARG A 390 7.35 6.41 23.63
C ARG A 390 6.73 7.41 22.65
N ASP A 391 7.27 8.63 22.58
CA ASP A 391 6.75 9.67 21.68
C ASP A 391 6.94 9.30 20.19
N ILE A 392 8.00 8.56 19.86
CA ILE A 392 8.23 8.01 18.51
C ILE A 392 7.25 6.87 18.21
N LEU A 393 7.08 5.91 19.13
CA LEU A 393 6.18 4.77 18.96
C LEU A 393 4.70 5.18 18.93
N GLN A 394 4.34 6.27 19.61
CA GLN A 394 3.02 6.92 19.48
C GLN A 394 2.83 7.64 18.14
N GLY A 395 3.90 7.87 17.36
CA GLY A 395 3.84 8.48 16.04
C GLY A 395 3.76 10.00 16.00
N VAL A 396 3.69 10.67 17.16
CA VAL A 396 3.52 12.12 17.25
C VAL A 396 4.67 12.85 16.54
N LYS A 397 5.91 12.42 16.78
CA LYS A 397 7.10 13.00 16.15
C LYS A 397 7.15 12.72 14.65
N THR A 398 6.89 11.48 14.23
CA THR A 398 6.89 11.09 12.81
C THR A 398 5.88 11.90 12.00
N ILE A 399 4.67 12.10 12.53
CA ILE A 399 3.65 12.93 11.89
C ILE A 399 4.09 14.39 11.80
N GLN A 400 4.61 14.96 12.88
CA GLN A 400 5.05 16.36 12.90
C GLN A 400 6.14 16.62 11.84
N LEU A 401 7.09 15.69 11.71
CA LEU A 401 8.14 15.77 10.69
C LEU A 401 7.56 15.69 9.27
N ASN A 402 6.66 14.74 9.02
CA ASN A 402 6.00 14.61 7.72
C ASN A 402 5.13 15.83 7.38
N LEU A 403 4.44 16.40 8.36
CA LEU A 403 3.62 17.60 8.21
C LEU A 403 4.47 18.81 7.85
N GLU A 404 5.59 19.01 8.56
CA GLU A 404 6.52 20.12 8.28
C GLU A 404 7.11 20.00 6.87
N PHE A 405 7.47 18.79 6.45
CA PHE A 405 7.92 18.52 5.09
C PHE A 405 6.88 18.96 4.06
N LEU A 406 5.63 18.51 4.23
CA LEU A 406 4.54 18.82 3.29
C LEU A 406 4.17 20.30 3.28
N TYR A 407 4.21 20.97 4.43
CA TYR A 407 3.96 22.42 4.53
C TYR A 407 5.00 23.22 3.74
N ARG A 408 6.29 22.95 3.93
CA ARG A 408 7.38 23.69 3.28
C ARG A 408 7.50 23.42 1.79
N SER A 409 7.34 22.16 1.39
CA SER A 409 7.61 21.71 0.03
C SER A 409 6.38 21.75 -0.88
N ASN A 410 5.30 22.43 -0.47
CA ASN A 410 4.07 22.48 -1.24
C ASN A 410 4.24 23.21 -2.58
N LYS A 411 4.14 22.47 -3.69
CA LYS A 411 4.15 22.98 -5.07
C LYS A 411 2.85 22.66 -5.81
N ALA A 412 1.71 22.74 -5.12
CA ALA A 412 0.40 22.53 -5.72
C ALA A 412 -0.04 23.74 -6.56
N ASP A 413 -0.38 23.48 -7.83
CA ASP A 413 -0.85 24.52 -8.77
C ASP A 413 -2.33 24.87 -8.56
N VAL A 414 -2.61 25.99 -7.90
CA VAL A 414 -3.99 26.48 -7.69
C VAL A 414 -4.70 26.83 -9.01
N SER A 415 -3.94 27.14 -10.07
CA SER A 415 -4.48 27.42 -11.41
C SER A 415 -5.25 26.24 -12.00
N ILE A 416 -4.79 25.01 -11.72
CA ILE A 416 -5.45 23.78 -12.17
C ILE A 416 -6.79 23.63 -11.47
N LEU A 417 -6.83 23.85 -10.15
CA LEU A 417 -8.07 23.81 -9.36
C LEU A 417 -9.09 24.85 -9.82
N ASN A 418 -8.65 26.08 -10.08
CA ASN A 418 -9.53 27.13 -10.59
C ASN A 418 -10.12 26.75 -11.95
N LYS A 419 -9.31 26.17 -12.86
CA LYS A 419 -9.79 25.70 -14.16
C LYS A 419 -10.79 24.53 -14.03
N ILE A 420 -10.54 23.59 -13.10
CA ILE A 420 -11.46 22.49 -12.79
C ILE A 420 -12.79 23.06 -12.29
N ARG A 421 -12.75 23.99 -11.32
CA ARG A 421 -13.92 24.69 -10.76
C ARG A 421 -14.70 25.42 -11.84
N ASP A 422 -14.04 26.19 -12.70
CA ASP A 422 -14.71 27.01 -13.73
C ASP A 422 -15.34 26.17 -14.84
N SER A 423 -14.78 24.99 -15.12
CA SER A 423 -15.31 24.06 -16.13
C SER A 423 -16.49 23.23 -15.59
N LEU A 424 -16.66 23.15 -14.28
CA LEU A 424 -17.61 22.27 -13.61
C LEU A 424 -18.73 23.07 -12.91
N GLU A 425 -19.97 22.78 -13.27
CA GLU A 425 -21.12 23.50 -12.72
C GLU A 425 -21.34 23.16 -11.22
N ALA A 426 -21.21 24.16 -10.35
CA ALA A 426 -21.29 24.02 -8.90
C ALA A 426 -22.67 23.56 -8.35
N ARG A 427 -23.75 23.78 -9.12
CA ARG A 427 -25.11 23.36 -8.72
C ARG A 427 -25.29 21.85 -8.82
N ASN A 428 -24.48 21.17 -9.62
CA ASN A 428 -24.55 19.72 -9.73
C ASN A 428 -23.73 19.09 -8.61
N SER A 429 -24.40 18.30 -7.76
CA SER A 429 -23.78 17.68 -6.57
C SER A 429 -22.56 16.82 -6.92
N ILE A 430 -22.59 16.09 -8.04
CA ILE A 430 -21.46 15.26 -8.47
C ILE A 430 -20.21 16.09 -8.81
N PHE A 431 -20.40 17.23 -9.48
CA PHE A 431 -19.32 18.11 -9.88
C PHE A 431 -18.76 18.88 -8.69
N HIS A 432 -19.62 19.31 -7.77
CA HIS A 432 -19.18 19.87 -6.49
C HIS A 432 -18.28 18.88 -5.75
N ASN A 433 -18.73 17.63 -5.57
CA ASN A 433 -17.93 16.58 -4.92
C ASN A 433 -16.61 16.34 -5.65
N ALA A 434 -16.60 16.33 -6.98
CA ALA A 434 -15.39 16.14 -7.78
C ALA A 434 -14.32 17.20 -7.49
N VAL A 435 -14.70 18.48 -7.48
CA VAL A 435 -13.81 19.61 -7.18
C VAL A 435 -13.32 19.53 -5.73
N THR A 436 -14.22 19.23 -4.79
CA THR A 436 -13.90 19.06 -3.37
C THR A 436 -12.87 17.95 -3.16
N PHE A 437 -13.03 16.78 -3.77
CA PHE A 437 -12.06 15.69 -3.68
C PHE A 437 -10.73 16.05 -4.34
N SER A 438 -10.76 16.71 -5.50
CA SER A 438 -9.56 17.16 -6.20
C SER A 438 -8.72 18.08 -5.31
N ASN A 439 -9.37 19.08 -4.69
CA ASN A 439 -8.73 19.98 -3.73
C ASN A 439 -8.19 19.23 -2.50
N ALA A 440 -8.99 18.32 -1.94
CA ALA A 440 -8.60 17.52 -0.77
C ALA A 440 -7.34 16.69 -1.05
N PHE A 441 -7.23 16.07 -2.23
CA PHE A 441 -6.08 15.26 -2.59
C PHE A 441 -4.84 16.11 -2.92
N MET A 442 -4.99 17.22 -3.65
CA MET A 442 -3.88 18.11 -3.98
C MET A 442 -3.21 18.71 -2.74
N HIS A 443 -4.00 19.06 -1.72
CA HIS A 443 -3.52 19.67 -0.48
C HIS A 443 -3.51 18.69 0.71
N ALA A 444 -3.51 17.38 0.46
CA ALA A 444 -3.50 16.39 1.52
C ALA A 444 -2.27 16.56 2.44
N GLY A 445 -2.51 16.86 3.71
CA GLY A 445 -1.46 17.04 4.73
C GLY A 445 -0.60 18.30 4.59
N THR A 446 -0.99 19.29 3.77
CA THR A 446 -0.23 20.55 3.63
C THR A 446 -0.79 21.70 4.47
N THR A 447 -1.96 21.53 5.11
CA THR A 447 -2.67 22.53 5.93
C THR A 447 -3.10 23.82 5.21
N HIS A 448 -2.90 23.93 3.90
CA HIS A 448 -3.31 25.09 3.13
C HIS A 448 -4.79 25.00 2.74
N ASP A 449 -5.61 25.84 3.37
CA ASP A 449 -7.06 25.96 3.13
C ASP A 449 -7.44 27.16 2.23
N LYS A 450 -6.44 27.82 1.62
CA LYS A 450 -6.59 29.03 0.80
C LYS A 450 -7.68 28.89 -0.27
N PHE A 451 -7.74 27.75 -0.97
CA PHE A 451 -8.75 27.52 -2.00
C PHE A 451 -10.18 27.63 -1.46
N PHE A 452 -10.46 27.12 -0.26
CA PHE A 452 -11.81 27.20 0.31
C PHE A 452 -12.14 28.61 0.79
N ARG A 453 -11.17 29.34 1.35
CA ARG A 453 -11.34 30.73 1.78
C ARG A 453 -11.62 31.67 0.61
N ASP A 454 -10.88 31.50 -0.49
CA ASP A 454 -11.05 32.30 -1.71
C ASP A 454 -12.39 31.99 -2.43
N ASN A 455 -13.04 30.86 -2.09
CA ASN A 455 -14.22 30.33 -2.79
C ASN A 455 -15.42 30.06 -1.86
N LEU A 456 -15.64 30.90 -0.85
CA LEU A 456 -16.73 30.74 0.12
C LEU A 456 -18.12 30.72 -0.56
N GLU A 457 -18.37 31.56 -1.55
CA GLU A 457 -19.63 31.56 -2.32
C GLU A 457 -19.88 30.26 -3.08
N TRP A 458 -18.81 29.63 -3.57
CA TRP A 458 -18.90 28.34 -4.25
C TRP A 458 -19.18 27.22 -3.25
N LEU A 459 -18.50 27.22 -2.11
CA LEU A 459 -18.72 26.27 -1.01
C LEU A 459 -20.14 26.36 -0.44
N GLY A 460 -20.71 27.57 -0.35
CA GLY A 460 -22.08 27.82 0.09
C GLY A 460 -23.15 27.16 -0.79
N LYS A 461 -22.83 26.81 -2.05
CA LYS A 461 -23.73 26.14 -2.99
C LYS A 461 -23.84 24.63 -2.74
N ALA A 462 -23.02 24.06 -1.87
CA ALA A 462 -23.12 22.65 -1.47
C ALA A 462 -24.49 22.37 -0.81
N VAL A 463 -25.05 21.17 -1.00
CA VAL A 463 -26.33 20.73 -0.41
C VAL A 463 -26.22 19.28 0.06
N ASN A 464 -26.83 18.96 1.21
CA ASN A 464 -26.88 17.60 1.79
C ASN A 464 -25.50 16.92 1.88
N TRP A 465 -25.32 15.79 1.20
CA TRP A 465 -24.09 15.00 1.20
C TRP A 465 -22.88 15.70 0.58
N SER A 466 -23.07 16.71 -0.29
CA SER A 466 -21.93 17.50 -0.75
C SER A 466 -21.43 18.47 0.32
N LYS A 467 -22.29 18.92 1.25
CA LYS A 467 -21.83 19.62 2.48
C LYS A 467 -21.04 18.68 3.39
N PHE A 468 -21.54 17.45 3.59
CA PHE A 468 -20.84 16.43 4.38
C PHE A 468 -19.41 16.19 3.83
N THR A 469 -19.31 15.97 2.51
CA THR A 469 -18.05 15.75 1.81
C THR A 469 -17.13 16.98 1.86
N ALA A 470 -17.69 18.19 1.74
CA ALA A 470 -16.91 19.43 1.83
C ALA A 470 -16.31 19.66 3.22
N THR A 471 -17.06 19.36 4.29
CA THR A 471 -16.51 19.41 5.65
C THR A 471 -15.48 18.30 5.89
N ALA A 472 -15.74 17.08 5.39
CA ALA A 472 -14.81 15.96 5.49
C ALA A 472 -13.46 16.23 4.76
N ALA A 473 -13.49 16.98 3.65
CA ALA A 473 -12.30 17.39 2.91
C ALA A 473 -11.31 18.22 3.75
N LEU A 474 -11.79 19.03 4.71
CA LEU A 474 -10.91 19.75 5.64
C LEU A 474 -10.06 18.77 6.45
N GLY A 475 -10.61 17.60 6.82
CA GLY A 475 -9.86 16.57 7.54
C GLY A 475 -8.69 15.99 6.73
N VAL A 476 -8.84 15.90 5.41
CA VAL A 476 -7.77 15.44 4.51
C VAL A 476 -6.68 16.49 4.35
N ILE A 477 -7.06 17.77 4.20
CA ILE A 477 -6.12 18.89 4.03
C ILE A 477 -5.28 19.08 5.30
N HIS A 478 -5.92 19.00 6.46
CA HIS A 478 -5.27 19.16 7.77
C HIS A 478 -4.82 17.83 8.40
N LYS A 479 -4.71 16.76 7.60
CA LYS A 479 -4.23 15.46 8.06
C LYS A 479 -2.87 15.61 8.75
N GLY A 480 -2.76 15.10 9.98
CA GLY A 480 -1.52 15.15 10.77
C GLY A 480 -1.35 16.39 11.66
N ASN A 481 -2.27 17.37 11.61
CA ASN A 481 -2.21 18.50 12.54
C ASN A 481 -2.83 18.14 13.91
N LEU A 482 -2.01 17.51 14.76
CA LEU A 482 -2.44 16.99 16.07
C LEU A 482 -2.65 18.07 17.15
N SER A 483 -2.01 19.24 17.04
CA SER A 483 -2.11 20.29 18.07
C SER A 483 -3.35 21.17 17.92
N GLU A 484 -3.75 21.46 16.68
CA GLU A 484 -4.81 22.44 16.40
C GLU A 484 -6.03 21.87 15.69
N GLY A 485 -6.03 20.58 15.33
CA GLY A 485 -7.15 19.94 14.64
C GLY A 485 -8.51 20.14 15.36
N ARG A 486 -8.49 20.22 16.71
CA ARG A 486 -9.69 20.53 17.51
C ARG A 486 -10.15 21.98 17.37
N LYS A 487 -9.23 22.96 17.36
CA LYS A 487 -9.57 24.39 17.25
C LYS A 487 -10.15 24.70 15.88
N LEU A 488 -9.55 24.15 14.82
CA LEU A 488 -10.00 24.32 13.44
C LEU A 488 -11.43 23.81 13.22
N LEU A 489 -11.75 22.63 13.76
CA LEU A 489 -13.05 21.99 13.58
C LEU A 489 -14.09 22.44 14.62
N ALA A 490 -13.72 23.19 15.66
CA ALA A 490 -14.62 23.68 16.70
C ALA A 490 -15.86 24.46 16.20
N PRO A 491 -15.82 25.20 15.08
CA PRO A 491 -17.01 25.83 14.50
C PRO A 491 -17.99 24.83 13.87
N TYR A 492 -17.49 23.68 13.41
CA TYR A 492 -18.27 22.66 12.68
C TYR A 492 -18.67 21.47 13.56
N LEU A 493 -18.07 21.33 14.73
CA LEU A 493 -18.38 20.24 15.67
C LEU A 493 -19.79 20.42 16.28
N PRO A 494 -20.49 19.32 16.58
CA PRO A 494 -21.77 19.39 17.29
C PRO A 494 -21.55 20.03 18.67
N ARG A 495 -22.17 21.19 18.92
CA ARG A 495 -22.20 21.82 20.24
C ARG A 495 -23.43 21.35 21.01
N GLU A 496 -23.32 21.25 22.33
CA GLU A 496 -24.46 20.94 23.18
C GLU A 496 -25.55 22.00 22.97
N HIS A 497 -26.77 21.53 22.72
CA HIS A 497 -27.95 22.36 22.52
C HIS A 497 -28.26 23.15 23.79
N ILE A 498 -27.73 24.36 23.91
CA ILE A 498 -28.26 25.35 24.85
C ILE A 498 -29.56 25.87 24.23
N SER A 499 -30.68 25.45 24.81
CA SER A 499 -32.03 25.84 24.41
C SER A 499 -32.14 27.37 24.22
N GLY A 500 -32.41 27.81 22.98
CA GLY A 500 -32.67 29.22 22.64
C GLY A 500 -31.62 29.91 21.77
N VAL A 501 -30.46 29.30 21.52
CA VAL A 501 -29.48 29.79 20.54
C VAL A 501 -29.50 28.84 19.35
N GLY A 502 -29.79 29.36 18.15
CA GLY A 502 -29.89 28.56 16.92
C GLY A 502 -28.63 27.70 16.71
N SER A 503 -28.84 26.46 16.27
CA SER A 503 -27.74 25.54 15.94
C SER A 503 -26.83 26.18 14.90
N THR A 504 -25.56 26.37 15.24
CA THR A 504 -24.55 26.92 14.33
C THR A 504 -24.08 25.80 13.39
N GLY A 505 -24.88 25.44 12.38
CA GLY A 505 -24.46 24.56 11.28
C GLY A 505 -25.48 23.48 10.88
N SER A 506 -25.38 23.03 9.62
CA SER A 506 -26.20 21.92 9.08
C SER A 506 -25.78 20.58 9.69
N VAL A 507 -26.73 19.66 9.91
CA VAL A 507 -26.48 18.29 10.42
C VAL A 507 -25.43 17.54 9.58
N TYR A 508 -25.41 17.77 8.26
CA TYR A 508 -24.40 17.20 7.36
C TYR A 508 -22.99 17.73 7.62
N SER A 509 -22.86 19.01 7.98
CA SER A 509 -21.57 19.60 8.35
C SER A 509 -21.11 19.07 9.72
N GLN A 510 -22.02 18.82 10.64
CA GLN A 510 -21.72 18.26 11.95
C GLN A 510 -21.27 16.79 11.85
N GLY A 511 -21.93 15.98 11.01
CA GLY A 511 -21.46 14.62 10.72
C GLY A 511 -20.12 14.63 9.98
N GLY A 512 -19.97 15.51 8.99
CA GLY A 512 -18.73 15.63 8.21
C GLY A 512 -17.54 16.11 9.05
N SER A 513 -17.76 16.91 10.09
CA SER A 513 -16.69 17.37 10.98
C SER A 513 -16.19 16.27 11.92
N LEU A 514 -17.06 15.38 12.40
CA LEU A 514 -16.63 14.18 13.15
C LEU A 514 -15.81 13.25 12.28
N PHE A 515 -16.20 13.04 11.02
CA PHE A 515 -15.41 12.25 10.08
C PHE A 515 -14.08 12.93 9.75
N ALA A 516 -14.07 14.26 9.53
CA ALA A 516 -12.85 15.03 9.34
C ALA A 516 -11.90 14.91 10.54
N TYR A 517 -12.43 14.98 11.76
CA TYR A 517 -11.66 14.83 12.98
C TYR A 517 -11.03 13.43 13.04
N GLY A 518 -11.78 12.38 12.71
CA GLY A 518 -11.23 11.02 12.59
C GLY A 518 -10.11 10.90 11.55
N LEU A 519 -10.23 11.57 10.40
CA LEU A 519 -9.19 11.58 9.35
C LEU A 519 -7.90 12.30 9.78
N ILE A 520 -8.00 13.38 10.57
CA ILE A 520 -6.84 14.10 11.10
C ILE A 520 -6.05 13.23 12.09
N TYR A 521 -6.77 12.53 12.97
CA TYR A 521 -6.22 11.65 14.00
C TYR A 521 -6.22 10.18 13.58
N ALA A 522 -6.17 9.89 12.28
CA ALA A 522 -6.16 8.51 11.78
C ALA A 522 -4.99 7.73 12.40
N ASN A 523 -5.27 6.54 12.95
CA ASN A 523 -4.33 5.69 13.72
C ASN A 523 -3.79 6.27 15.04
N HIS A 524 -4.23 7.46 15.45
CA HIS A 524 -3.73 8.12 16.67
C HIS A 524 -4.85 8.15 17.71
N GLY A 525 -4.98 7.02 18.40
CA GLY A 525 -6.13 6.67 19.24
C GLY A 525 -6.10 7.22 20.67
N GLY A 526 -5.60 8.45 20.87
CA GLY A 526 -5.61 9.11 22.18
C GLY A 526 -6.97 9.76 22.51
N ALA A 527 -6.93 10.94 23.14
CA ALA A 527 -8.10 11.74 23.54
C ALA A 527 -9.11 12.04 22.39
N ALA A 528 -8.69 11.94 21.13
CA ALA A 528 -9.56 12.12 19.97
C ALA A 528 -10.63 11.01 19.86
N VAL A 529 -10.27 9.77 20.17
CA VAL A 529 -11.21 8.63 20.14
C VAL A 529 -12.28 8.78 21.22
N GLU A 530 -11.88 9.16 22.43
CA GLU A 530 -12.82 9.40 23.54
C GLU A 530 -13.81 10.51 23.21
N LEU A 531 -13.34 11.62 22.65
CA LEU A 531 -14.20 12.73 22.22
C LEU A 531 -15.22 12.28 21.17
N ILE A 532 -14.77 11.57 20.12
CA ILE A 532 -15.68 11.07 19.08
C ILE A 532 -16.68 10.09 19.68
N ARG A 533 -16.23 9.18 20.56
CA ARG A 533 -17.06 8.19 21.24
C ARG A 533 -18.15 8.86 22.10
N ASP A 534 -17.82 9.93 22.81
CA ASP A 534 -18.78 10.71 23.60
C ASP A 534 -19.83 11.39 22.72
N HIS A 535 -19.39 12.04 21.63
CA HIS A 535 -20.32 12.65 20.67
C HIS A 535 -21.18 11.61 19.95
N PHE A 536 -20.64 10.43 19.65
CA PHE A 536 -21.35 9.32 19.02
C PHE A 536 -22.45 8.76 19.93
N LYS A 537 -22.15 8.55 21.22
CA LYS A 537 -23.14 8.10 22.22
C LYS A 537 -24.26 9.11 22.46
N LYS A 538 -23.93 10.40 22.45
CA LYS A 538 -24.90 11.48 22.67
C LYS A 538 -25.75 11.79 21.43
N ALA A 539 -25.28 11.46 20.24
CA ALA A 539 -25.97 11.79 18.99
C ALA A 539 -27.21 10.92 18.79
N THR A 540 -28.33 11.55 18.44
CA THR A 540 -29.57 10.89 18.02
C THR A 540 -29.82 11.00 16.51
N GLU A 541 -29.19 11.99 15.87
CA GLU A 541 -29.33 12.26 14.43
C GLU A 541 -28.53 11.26 13.60
N GLU A 542 -29.16 10.67 12.58
CA GLU A 542 -28.54 9.59 11.81
C GLU A 542 -27.24 10.05 11.13
N VAL A 543 -27.25 11.21 10.46
CA VAL A 543 -26.08 11.73 9.72
C VAL A 543 -24.88 12.01 10.64
N VAL A 544 -25.13 12.43 11.88
CA VAL A 544 -24.07 12.67 12.87
C VAL A 544 -23.51 11.34 13.37
N GLN A 545 -24.36 10.34 13.63
CA GLN A 545 -23.93 8.98 13.96
C GLN A 545 -23.15 8.33 12.82
N HIS A 546 -23.55 8.53 11.56
CA HIS A 546 -22.82 8.05 10.38
C HIS A 546 -21.39 8.63 10.33
N GLY A 547 -21.25 9.95 10.44
CA GLY A 547 -19.93 10.61 10.46
C GLY A 547 -19.10 10.26 11.69
N GLY A 548 -19.75 10.10 12.84
CA GLY A 548 -19.13 9.65 14.09
C GLY A 548 -18.60 8.21 14.00
N ALA A 549 -19.37 7.28 13.42
CA ALA A 549 -18.95 5.89 13.22
C ALA A 549 -17.74 5.80 12.28
N LEU A 550 -17.77 6.49 11.12
CA LEU A 550 -16.61 6.53 10.22
C LEU A 550 -15.39 7.17 10.88
N GLY A 551 -15.57 8.29 11.60
CA GLY A 551 -14.49 8.95 12.32
C GLY A 551 -13.89 8.09 13.42
N LEU A 552 -14.73 7.40 14.19
CA LEU A 552 -14.33 6.48 15.25
C LEU A 552 -13.60 5.25 14.68
N GLY A 553 -14.08 4.70 13.57
CA GLY A 553 -13.42 3.59 12.88
C GLY A 553 -12.02 3.95 12.37
N VAL A 554 -11.85 5.17 11.82
CA VAL A 554 -10.53 5.63 11.31
C VAL A 554 -9.57 5.99 12.45
N ALA A 555 -10.06 6.66 13.49
CA ALA A 555 -9.24 7.03 14.65
C ALA A 555 -8.87 5.80 15.50
N GLY A 556 -9.80 4.84 15.62
CA GLY A 556 -9.65 3.58 16.35
C GLY A 556 -9.19 2.40 15.49
N MET A 557 -8.58 2.64 14.32
CA MET A 557 -8.20 1.58 13.39
C MET A 557 -7.16 0.62 14.01
N ALA A 558 -7.40 -0.69 13.87
CA ALA A 558 -6.54 -1.78 14.36
C ALA A 558 -6.18 -1.68 15.86
N THR A 559 -7.10 -1.15 16.67
CA THR A 559 -6.90 -1.02 18.12
C THR A 559 -7.35 -2.23 18.91
N GLY A 560 -8.26 -3.04 18.36
CA GLY A 560 -8.79 -4.24 19.02
C GLY A 560 -9.65 -3.96 20.25
N ASP A 561 -10.15 -2.74 20.43
CA ASP A 561 -10.94 -2.37 21.62
C ASP A 561 -12.39 -2.90 21.51
N GLU A 562 -12.72 -3.86 22.38
CA GLU A 562 -14.07 -4.44 22.49
C GLU A 562 -15.10 -3.40 22.96
N GLY A 563 -14.70 -2.37 23.71
CA GLY A 563 -15.62 -1.34 24.17
C GLY A 563 -16.20 -0.49 23.03
N ILE A 564 -15.38 -0.15 22.03
CA ILE A 564 -15.86 0.56 20.82
C ILE A 564 -16.77 -0.35 19.99
N TRP A 565 -16.45 -1.64 19.93
CA TRP A 565 -17.27 -2.63 19.22
C TRP A 565 -18.69 -2.74 19.79
N GLU A 566 -18.83 -2.82 21.11
CA GLU A 566 -20.14 -2.90 21.76
C GLU A 566 -20.99 -1.65 21.49
N ASP A 567 -20.38 -0.46 21.54
CA ASP A 567 -21.07 0.79 21.25
C ASP A 567 -21.55 0.83 19.78
N LEU A 568 -20.71 0.41 18.83
CA LEU A 568 -21.06 0.30 17.41
C LEU A 568 -22.18 -0.73 17.18
N LYS A 569 -22.11 -1.89 17.84
CA LYS A 569 -23.12 -2.95 17.77
C LYS A 569 -24.49 -2.46 18.25
N SER A 570 -24.53 -1.64 19.30
CA SER A 570 -25.79 -1.06 19.80
C SER A 570 -26.50 -0.20 18.75
N VAL A 571 -25.74 0.55 17.96
CA VAL A 571 -26.27 1.38 16.86
C VAL A 571 -26.62 0.53 15.65
N LEU A 572 -25.85 -0.52 15.36
CA LEU A 572 -26.15 -1.45 14.28
C LEU A 572 -27.55 -2.06 14.44
N TYR A 573 -27.91 -2.50 15.65
CA TYR A 573 -29.22 -3.08 15.96
C TYR A 573 -30.41 -2.11 15.90
N THR A 574 -30.16 -0.80 15.72
CA THR A 574 -31.23 0.15 15.40
C THR A 574 -31.74 0.04 13.96
N ASP A 575 -31.03 -0.70 13.11
CA ASP A 575 -31.39 -1.06 11.73
C ASP A 575 -31.61 0.16 10.81
N SER A 576 -30.83 1.23 11.00
CA SER A 576 -30.81 2.39 10.11
C SER A 576 -29.91 2.15 8.89
N ALA A 577 -30.46 2.30 7.69
CA ALA A 577 -29.80 1.93 6.44
C ALA A 577 -28.49 2.69 6.14
N VAL A 578 -28.40 3.98 6.48
CA VAL A 578 -27.19 4.80 6.22
C VAL A 578 -26.15 4.64 7.33
N ASN A 579 -26.60 4.52 8.57
CA ASN A 579 -25.71 4.34 9.71
C ASN A 579 -25.10 2.95 9.71
N GLY A 580 -25.89 1.92 9.41
CA GLY A 580 -25.43 0.53 9.41
C GLY A 580 -24.30 0.25 8.40
N GLU A 581 -24.25 0.98 7.27
CA GLU A 581 -23.11 0.89 6.33
C GLU A 581 -21.81 1.42 6.95
N ALA A 582 -21.87 2.60 7.58
CA ALA A 582 -20.72 3.19 8.27
C ALA A 582 -20.30 2.38 9.50
N VAL A 583 -21.27 1.88 10.27
CA VAL A 583 -21.04 1.09 11.48
C VAL A 583 -20.43 -0.26 11.12
N GLY A 584 -20.95 -0.97 10.13
CA GLY A 584 -20.37 -2.25 9.67
C GLY A 584 -18.92 -2.09 9.18
N LEU A 585 -18.63 -0.98 8.48
CA LEU A 585 -17.27 -0.64 8.06
C LEU A 585 -16.38 -0.27 9.26
N ALA A 586 -16.86 0.56 10.19
CA ALA A 586 -16.13 0.97 11.39
C ALA A 586 -15.79 -0.21 12.31
N MET A 587 -16.73 -1.14 12.48
CA MET A 587 -16.55 -2.40 13.18
C MET A 587 -15.35 -3.19 12.61
N GLY A 588 -15.27 -3.31 11.29
CA GLY A 588 -14.14 -3.93 10.62
C GLY A 588 -12.82 -3.15 10.74
N LEU A 589 -12.86 -1.82 10.72
CA LEU A 589 -11.66 -0.98 10.90
C LEU A 589 -11.08 -1.10 12.32
N VAL A 590 -11.92 -1.13 13.34
CA VAL A 590 -11.48 -1.24 14.74
C VAL A 590 -10.85 -2.61 15.02
N MET A 591 -11.49 -3.67 14.52
CA MET A 591 -11.07 -5.08 14.70
C MET A 591 -10.15 -5.60 13.60
N LEU A 592 -9.51 -4.70 12.86
CA LEU A 592 -8.73 -5.01 11.69
C LEU A 592 -7.57 -5.96 12.00
N GLY A 593 -7.47 -7.05 11.24
CA GLY A 593 -6.39 -8.02 11.35
C GLY A 593 -6.43 -8.91 12.59
N THR A 594 -7.39 -8.76 13.51
CA THR A 594 -7.48 -9.59 14.74
C THR A 594 -7.89 -11.04 14.46
N GLY A 595 -8.72 -11.26 13.42
CA GLY A 595 -9.22 -12.60 13.06
C GLY A 595 -10.10 -13.25 14.14
N ASN A 596 -10.79 -12.47 14.98
CA ASN A 596 -11.66 -13.02 16.01
C ASN A 596 -12.91 -13.66 15.40
N MET A 597 -12.97 -15.00 15.43
CA MET A 597 -14.06 -15.78 14.84
C MET A 597 -15.42 -15.50 15.50
N LYS A 598 -15.45 -15.18 16.81
CA LYS A 598 -16.70 -14.90 17.53
C LYS A 598 -17.41 -13.67 16.98
N LEU A 599 -16.64 -12.60 16.74
CA LEU A 599 -17.18 -11.34 16.21
C LEU A 599 -17.67 -11.52 14.77
N LEU A 600 -16.97 -12.34 13.98
CA LEU A 600 -17.36 -12.67 12.61
C LEU A 600 -18.68 -13.46 12.56
N GLU A 601 -18.87 -14.44 13.45
CA GLU A 601 -20.13 -15.18 13.53
C GLU A 601 -21.32 -14.26 13.84
N GLU A 602 -21.15 -13.29 14.75
CA GLU A 602 -22.19 -12.29 15.04
C GLU A 602 -22.50 -11.40 13.83
N MET A 603 -21.48 -10.97 13.08
CA MET A 603 -21.66 -10.17 11.85
C MET A 603 -22.36 -10.95 10.75
N VAL A 604 -22.00 -12.22 10.54
CA VAL A 604 -22.63 -13.10 9.55
C VAL A 604 -24.10 -13.31 9.90
N GLN A 605 -24.40 -13.61 11.18
CA GLN A 605 -25.76 -13.79 11.63
C GLN A 605 -26.61 -12.54 11.36
N TYR A 606 -26.11 -11.36 11.74
CA TYR A 606 -26.86 -10.12 11.54
C TYR A 606 -27.00 -9.77 10.05
N ALA A 607 -25.98 -10.04 9.23
CA ALA A 607 -26.08 -9.82 7.78
C ALA A 607 -27.19 -10.65 7.11
N HIS A 608 -27.46 -11.88 7.59
CA HIS A 608 -28.58 -12.69 7.12
C HIS A 608 -29.95 -12.23 7.64
N GLU A 609 -30.00 -11.57 8.80
CA GLU A 609 -31.24 -11.07 9.40
C GLU A 609 -31.70 -9.76 8.75
N THR A 610 -30.75 -8.89 8.36
CA THR A 610 -31.07 -7.58 7.78
C THR A 610 -31.54 -7.67 6.33
N GLN A 611 -32.49 -6.80 5.96
CA GLN A 611 -32.92 -6.64 4.55
C GLN A 611 -32.26 -5.46 3.84
N HIS A 612 -31.53 -4.62 4.58
CA HIS A 612 -30.92 -3.42 4.05
C HIS A 612 -29.58 -3.72 3.37
N GLU A 613 -29.55 -3.65 2.04
CA GLU A 613 -28.36 -3.91 1.21
C GLU A 613 -27.12 -3.11 1.62
N LYS A 614 -27.31 -1.86 2.07
CA LYS A 614 -26.22 -0.99 2.54
C LYS A 614 -25.54 -1.52 3.80
N ILE A 615 -26.33 -2.08 4.72
CA ILE A 615 -25.84 -2.67 5.96
C ILE A 615 -25.07 -3.95 5.63
N VAL A 616 -25.67 -4.83 4.81
CA VAL A 616 -25.02 -6.06 4.36
C VAL A 616 -23.68 -5.76 3.67
N ARG A 617 -23.62 -4.74 2.80
CA ARG A 617 -22.37 -4.32 2.15
C ARG A 617 -21.33 -3.80 3.15
N GLY A 618 -21.74 -2.97 4.10
CA GLY A 618 -20.87 -2.46 5.16
C GLY A 618 -20.29 -3.59 6.02
N LEU A 619 -21.12 -4.55 6.40
CA LEU A 619 -20.70 -5.75 7.15
C LEU A 619 -19.81 -6.67 6.30
N ALA A 620 -20.13 -6.87 5.03
CA ALA A 620 -19.34 -7.66 4.09
C ALA A 620 -17.92 -7.12 3.95
N LEU A 621 -17.76 -5.80 3.83
CA LEU A 621 -16.44 -5.17 3.84
C LEU A 621 -15.78 -5.24 5.23
N GLY A 622 -16.55 -5.07 6.30
CA GLY A 622 -16.04 -5.17 7.67
C GLY A 622 -15.47 -6.56 7.99
N MET A 623 -16.13 -7.64 7.58
CA MET A 623 -15.65 -9.01 7.70
C MET A 623 -14.33 -9.21 6.94
N ALA A 624 -14.21 -8.65 5.75
CA ALA A 624 -12.99 -8.71 4.95
C ALA A 624 -11.80 -7.99 5.64
N LEU A 625 -12.07 -6.86 6.31
CA LEU A 625 -11.05 -6.10 7.07
C LEU A 625 -10.57 -6.86 8.32
N ILE A 626 -11.47 -7.54 9.03
CA ILE A 626 -11.09 -8.36 10.21
C ILE A 626 -10.12 -9.49 9.82
N MET A 627 -10.29 -10.07 8.63
CA MET A 627 -9.47 -11.17 8.11
C MET A 627 -8.18 -10.72 7.40
N TYR A 628 -7.82 -9.43 7.47
CA TYR A 628 -6.60 -8.90 6.86
C TYR A 628 -5.34 -9.67 7.29
N GLY A 629 -4.54 -10.12 6.31
CA GLY A 629 -3.26 -10.80 6.55
C GLY A 629 -3.34 -12.21 7.17
N ARG A 630 -4.54 -12.78 7.35
CA ARG A 630 -4.73 -14.09 7.99
C ARG A 630 -4.54 -15.31 7.06
N GLN A 631 -4.46 -15.10 5.75
CA GLN A 631 -4.20 -16.13 4.72
C GLN A 631 -5.11 -17.37 4.86
N GLU A 632 -4.56 -18.57 5.03
CA GLU A 632 -5.29 -19.85 5.08
C GLU A 632 -6.36 -19.92 6.17
N ALA A 633 -6.17 -19.20 7.29
CA ALA A 633 -7.17 -19.14 8.36
C ALA A 633 -8.49 -18.47 7.91
N ALA A 634 -8.47 -17.72 6.82
CA ALA A 634 -9.67 -17.10 6.23
C ALA A 634 -10.41 -18.02 5.25
N ASP A 635 -9.83 -19.16 4.83
CA ASP A 635 -10.40 -19.99 3.76
C ASP A 635 -11.78 -20.58 4.13
N GLU A 636 -12.01 -20.88 5.40
CA GLU A 636 -13.30 -21.38 5.90
C GLU A 636 -14.40 -20.33 5.71
N LEU A 637 -14.17 -19.10 6.19
CA LEU A 637 -15.09 -17.98 6.02
C LEU A 637 -15.32 -17.65 4.53
N ILE A 638 -14.25 -17.66 3.73
CA ILE A 638 -14.34 -17.38 2.28
C ILE A 638 -15.25 -18.41 1.58
N ASN A 639 -15.10 -19.69 1.89
CA ASN A 639 -15.92 -20.73 1.28
C ASN A 639 -17.39 -20.63 1.73
N GLY A 640 -17.64 -20.26 2.99
CA GLY A 640 -18.99 -19.96 3.48
C GLY A 640 -19.64 -18.81 2.71
N LEU A 641 -18.98 -17.65 2.69
CA LEU A 641 -19.50 -16.43 2.05
C LEU A 641 -19.69 -16.58 0.53
N LEU A 642 -18.83 -17.32 -0.17
CA LEU A 642 -18.99 -17.57 -1.61
C LEU A 642 -20.10 -18.58 -1.92
N GLY A 643 -20.47 -19.43 -0.96
CA GLY A 643 -21.58 -20.37 -1.07
C GLY A 643 -22.95 -19.71 -0.86
N ASP A 644 -22.98 -18.48 -0.35
CA ASP A 644 -24.22 -17.79 -0.01
C ASP A 644 -25.02 -17.32 -1.25
N PRO A 645 -26.36 -17.35 -1.16
CA PRO A 645 -27.23 -16.90 -2.24
C PRO A 645 -27.19 -15.38 -2.46
N ASP A 646 -26.89 -14.60 -1.41
CA ASP A 646 -26.83 -13.14 -1.48
C ASP A 646 -25.55 -12.65 -2.20
N PRO A 647 -25.68 -11.88 -3.30
CA PRO A 647 -24.53 -11.30 -4.00
C PRO A 647 -23.63 -10.42 -3.12
N TYR A 648 -24.17 -9.71 -2.12
CA TYR A 648 -23.38 -8.82 -1.27
C TYR A 648 -22.51 -9.58 -0.26
N LEU A 649 -22.93 -10.76 0.16
CA LEU A 649 -22.08 -11.66 0.96
C LEU A 649 -21.00 -12.32 0.11
N ARG A 650 -21.33 -12.74 -1.12
CA ARG A 650 -20.31 -13.22 -2.08
C ARG A 650 -19.29 -12.14 -2.41
N TYR A 651 -19.74 -10.90 -2.56
CA TYR A 651 -18.90 -9.72 -2.69
C TYR A 651 -17.92 -9.56 -1.52
N GLY A 652 -18.43 -9.69 -0.29
CA GLY A 652 -17.61 -9.74 0.93
C GLY A 652 -16.59 -10.88 0.89
N GLY A 653 -17.00 -12.09 0.48
CA GLY A 653 -16.14 -13.24 0.34
C GLY A 653 -14.95 -13.00 -0.60
N ILE A 654 -15.17 -12.30 -1.72
CA ILE A 654 -14.09 -11.91 -2.65
C ILE A 654 -13.16 -10.86 -2.03
N MET A 655 -13.72 -9.84 -1.37
CA MET A 655 -12.90 -8.84 -0.67
C MET A 655 -12.07 -9.48 0.46
N THR A 656 -12.62 -10.48 1.16
CA THR A 656 -11.91 -11.28 2.15
C THR A 656 -10.74 -12.02 1.51
N VAL A 657 -10.91 -12.63 0.32
CA VAL A 657 -9.79 -13.22 -0.44
C VAL A 657 -8.71 -12.16 -0.72
N ALA A 658 -9.10 -10.97 -1.17
CA ALA A 658 -8.18 -9.90 -1.52
C ALA A 658 -7.33 -9.42 -0.34
N LEU A 659 -7.97 -9.19 0.82
CA LEU A 659 -7.32 -8.67 2.02
C LEU A 659 -6.60 -9.76 2.82
N ALA A 660 -7.08 -11.00 2.84
CA ALA A 660 -6.42 -12.12 3.50
C ALA A 660 -5.11 -12.52 2.79
N TYR A 661 -5.10 -12.48 1.44
CA TYR A 661 -3.96 -12.86 0.60
C TYR A 661 -3.18 -11.65 0.02
N CYS A 662 -3.32 -10.48 0.63
CA CYS A 662 -2.69 -9.25 0.17
C CYS A 662 -1.16 -9.40 0.08
N GLY A 663 -0.58 -9.12 -1.10
CA GLY A 663 0.87 -9.16 -1.34
C GLY A 663 1.52 -10.54 -1.29
N THR A 664 0.76 -11.64 -1.25
CA THR A 664 1.30 -13.01 -1.19
C THR A 664 1.55 -13.65 -2.56
N GLY A 665 0.83 -13.21 -3.59
CA GLY A 665 0.91 -13.82 -4.92
C GLY A 665 0.48 -15.29 -4.97
N SER A 666 -0.43 -15.73 -4.08
CA SER A 666 -0.89 -17.12 -4.04
C SER A 666 -1.69 -17.51 -5.30
N ASN A 667 -1.25 -18.59 -5.96
CA ASN A 667 -1.93 -19.14 -7.13
C ASN A 667 -3.33 -19.69 -6.81
N LYS A 668 -3.55 -20.17 -5.57
CA LYS A 668 -4.86 -20.68 -5.13
C LYS A 668 -5.90 -19.57 -5.12
N ALA A 669 -5.53 -18.42 -4.54
CA ALA A 669 -6.39 -17.25 -4.47
C ALA A 669 -6.67 -16.67 -5.86
N VAL A 670 -5.64 -16.51 -6.69
CA VAL A 670 -5.77 -16.04 -8.08
C VAL A 670 -6.71 -16.94 -8.90
N ARG A 671 -6.55 -18.26 -8.83
CA ARG A 671 -7.43 -19.21 -9.55
C ARG A 671 -8.88 -19.09 -9.11
N LYS A 672 -9.13 -18.96 -7.79
CA LYS A 672 -10.47 -18.80 -7.24
C LYS A 672 -11.12 -17.50 -7.73
N LEU A 673 -10.39 -16.38 -7.70
CA LEU A 673 -10.88 -15.10 -8.22
C LEU A 673 -11.21 -15.15 -9.71
N LEU A 674 -10.32 -15.70 -10.54
CA LEU A 674 -10.55 -15.83 -11.99
C LEU A 674 -11.76 -16.73 -12.29
N HIS A 675 -11.95 -17.82 -11.53
CA HIS A 675 -13.13 -18.66 -11.68
C HIS A 675 -14.42 -17.89 -11.35
N VAL A 676 -14.46 -17.16 -10.23
CA VAL A 676 -15.64 -16.39 -9.81
C VAL A 676 -15.93 -15.24 -10.78
N ALA A 677 -14.90 -14.59 -11.34
CA ALA A 677 -15.05 -13.52 -12.33
C ALA A 677 -15.80 -13.95 -13.60
N VAL A 678 -15.75 -15.25 -13.95
CA VAL A 678 -16.42 -15.82 -15.13
C VAL A 678 -17.72 -16.53 -14.77
N SER A 679 -17.75 -17.23 -13.63
CA SER A 679 -18.88 -18.10 -13.26
C SER A 679 -20.05 -17.38 -12.58
N ASP A 680 -19.81 -16.30 -11.82
CA ASP A 680 -20.91 -15.59 -11.14
C ASP A 680 -21.80 -14.85 -12.13
N VAL A 681 -23.07 -14.64 -11.79
CA VAL A 681 -24.04 -13.94 -12.63
C VAL A 681 -24.08 -12.45 -12.31
N ASN A 682 -23.75 -12.05 -11.07
CA ASN A 682 -23.83 -10.66 -10.63
C ASN A 682 -22.61 -9.84 -11.06
N ASP A 683 -22.85 -8.69 -11.67
CA ASP A 683 -21.81 -7.81 -12.21
C ASP A 683 -20.90 -7.16 -11.15
N ASP A 684 -21.41 -6.91 -9.94
CA ASP A 684 -20.62 -6.34 -8.85
C ASP A 684 -19.62 -7.34 -8.28
N VAL A 685 -20.03 -8.60 -8.19
CA VAL A 685 -19.16 -9.72 -7.80
C VAL A 685 -18.06 -9.92 -8.85
N ARG A 686 -18.41 -9.87 -10.14
CA ARG A 686 -17.44 -9.93 -11.25
C ARG A 686 -16.44 -8.77 -11.24
N ARG A 687 -16.92 -7.53 -11.06
CA ARG A 687 -16.08 -6.32 -10.96
C ARG A 687 -15.01 -6.49 -9.90
N VAL A 688 -15.43 -6.92 -8.71
CA VAL A 688 -14.53 -7.02 -7.56
C VAL A 688 -13.61 -8.21 -7.66
N ALA A 689 -14.05 -9.34 -8.22
CA ALA A 689 -13.17 -10.48 -8.50
C ALA A 689 -11.92 -10.07 -9.29
N VAL A 690 -12.09 -9.25 -10.32
CA VAL A 690 -10.97 -8.75 -11.14
C VAL A 690 -10.17 -7.69 -10.41
N MET A 691 -10.83 -6.74 -9.75
CA MET A 691 -10.17 -5.69 -8.96
C MET A 691 -9.26 -6.26 -7.86
N SER A 692 -9.70 -7.34 -7.20
CA SER A 692 -8.97 -8.04 -6.14
C SER A 692 -7.64 -8.65 -6.59
N LEU A 693 -7.46 -8.90 -7.89
CA LEU A 693 -6.15 -9.35 -8.43
C LEU A 693 -5.06 -8.30 -8.17
N GLY A 694 -5.41 -7.01 -8.19
CA GLY A 694 -4.49 -5.92 -7.89
C GLY A 694 -3.92 -6.00 -6.47
N PHE A 695 -4.76 -6.30 -5.48
CA PHE A 695 -4.34 -6.42 -4.06
C PHE A 695 -3.51 -7.68 -3.77
N ILE A 696 -3.68 -8.76 -4.53
CA ILE A 696 -2.89 -9.99 -4.33
C ILE A 696 -1.52 -9.87 -5.00
N LEU A 697 -1.46 -9.23 -6.17
CA LEU A 697 -0.29 -9.24 -7.05
C LEU A 697 0.50 -7.93 -7.07
N PHE A 698 0.21 -6.92 -6.24
CA PHE A 698 0.96 -5.66 -6.27
C PHE A 698 2.47 -5.82 -6.01
N ARG A 699 2.91 -6.83 -5.23
CA ARG A 699 4.35 -7.15 -5.09
C ARG A 699 4.99 -7.63 -6.40
N LYS A 700 4.22 -8.25 -7.30
CA LYS A 700 4.63 -8.72 -8.63
C LYS A 700 3.89 -7.95 -9.73
N HIS A 701 3.90 -6.62 -9.64
CA HIS A 701 3.15 -5.73 -10.53
C HIS A 701 3.44 -5.91 -12.03
N GLN A 702 4.63 -6.41 -12.40
CA GLN A 702 5.00 -6.71 -13.80
C GLN A 702 4.15 -7.84 -14.43
N SER A 703 3.61 -8.75 -13.62
CA SER A 703 2.84 -9.88 -14.12
C SER A 703 1.35 -9.58 -14.34
N VAL A 704 0.84 -8.50 -13.74
CA VAL A 704 -0.58 -8.14 -13.75
C VAL A 704 -1.11 -7.76 -15.13
N PRO A 705 -0.41 -6.92 -15.95
CA PRO A 705 -0.86 -6.57 -17.30
C PRO A 705 -1.19 -7.80 -18.16
N ARG A 706 -0.29 -8.80 -18.16
CA ARG A 706 -0.45 -10.03 -18.96
C ARG A 706 -1.65 -10.88 -18.53
N MET A 707 -2.04 -10.83 -17.25
CA MET A 707 -3.21 -11.57 -16.77
C MET A 707 -4.52 -10.85 -17.08
N VAL A 708 -4.50 -9.52 -17.05
CA VAL A 708 -5.68 -8.66 -17.18
C VAL A 708 -5.97 -8.29 -18.63
N GLU A 709 -5.01 -8.44 -19.54
CA GLU A 709 -5.15 -8.18 -20.98
C GLU A 709 -6.43 -8.80 -21.58
N LEU A 710 -6.64 -10.11 -21.38
CA LEU A 710 -7.84 -10.80 -21.87
C LEU A 710 -9.14 -10.32 -21.20
N LEU A 711 -9.06 -9.87 -19.93
CA LEU A 711 -10.22 -9.36 -19.19
C LEU A 711 -10.57 -7.93 -19.63
N SER A 712 -9.59 -7.14 -20.07
CA SER A 712 -9.77 -5.78 -20.58
C SER A 712 -10.54 -5.73 -21.90
N GLU A 713 -10.46 -6.80 -22.70
CA GLU A 713 -11.20 -6.96 -23.96
C GLU A 713 -12.59 -7.61 -23.79
N SER A 714 -12.98 -7.94 -22.55
CA SER A 714 -14.25 -8.59 -22.29
C SER A 714 -15.45 -7.73 -22.71
N TYR A 715 -16.54 -8.39 -23.12
CA TYR A 715 -17.77 -7.69 -23.52
C TYR A 715 -18.47 -6.99 -22.34
N ASN A 716 -18.20 -7.44 -21.10
CA ASN A 716 -18.86 -6.92 -19.91
C ASN A 716 -18.14 -5.66 -19.39
N PRO A 717 -18.79 -4.49 -19.36
CA PRO A 717 -18.18 -3.25 -18.89
C PRO A 717 -17.68 -3.31 -17.43
N HIS A 718 -18.33 -4.07 -16.55
CA HIS A 718 -17.93 -4.19 -15.14
C HIS A 718 -16.59 -4.93 -14.97
N VAL A 719 -16.36 -5.96 -15.79
CA VAL A 719 -15.10 -6.69 -15.84
C VAL A 719 -13.98 -5.79 -16.37
N ARG A 720 -14.26 -5.00 -17.42
CA ARG A 720 -13.32 -3.99 -17.94
C ARG A 720 -12.99 -2.92 -16.91
N TYR A 721 -13.97 -2.40 -16.17
CA TYR A 721 -13.71 -1.46 -15.08
C TYR A 721 -12.83 -2.09 -13.99
N GLY A 722 -13.14 -3.32 -13.59
CA GLY A 722 -12.34 -4.08 -12.61
C GLY A 722 -10.90 -4.29 -13.09
N ALA A 723 -10.71 -4.55 -14.39
CA ALA A 723 -9.40 -4.66 -15.03
C ALA A 723 -8.60 -3.36 -14.96
N ALA A 724 -9.22 -2.21 -15.29
CA ALA A 724 -8.57 -0.91 -15.16
C ALA A 724 -8.11 -0.64 -13.72
N MET A 725 -9.03 -0.81 -12.75
CA MET A 725 -8.72 -0.58 -11.34
C MET A 725 -7.66 -1.54 -10.79
N ALA A 726 -7.65 -2.80 -11.23
CA ALA A 726 -6.61 -3.76 -10.84
C ALA A 726 -5.22 -3.29 -11.27
N LEU A 727 -5.07 -2.79 -12.51
CA LEU A 727 -3.83 -2.18 -13.00
C LEU A 727 -3.45 -0.93 -12.20
N GLY A 728 -4.43 -0.06 -11.91
CA GLY A 728 -4.21 1.14 -11.10
C GLY A 728 -3.68 0.85 -9.70
N ILE A 729 -4.24 -0.14 -9.03
CA ILE A 729 -3.86 -0.53 -7.66
C ILE A 729 -2.52 -1.28 -7.65
N SER A 730 -2.29 -2.21 -8.58
CA SER A 730 -1.05 -3.00 -8.60
C SER A 730 0.16 -2.19 -9.04
N CYS A 731 -0.01 -1.28 -9.99
CA CYS A 731 1.08 -0.53 -10.62
C CYS A 731 1.21 0.91 -10.08
N ALA A 732 0.56 1.23 -8.95
CA ALA A 732 0.60 2.55 -8.34
C ALA A 732 2.06 3.02 -8.08
N GLY A 733 2.40 4.22 -8.55
CA GLY A 733 3.73 4.83 -8.38
C GLY A 733 4.89 4.17 -9.15
N THR A 734 4.63 3.11 -9.94
CA THR A 734 5.69 2.41 -10.70
C THR A 734 5.89 2.95 -12.11
N GLY A 735 4.82 3.44 -12.77
CA GLY A 735 4.84 3.89 -14.16
C GLY A 735 5.24 2.86 -15.19
N LEU A 736 4.73 1.64 -15.05
CA LEU A 736 4.96 0.57 -16.01
C LEU A 736 4.31 0.91 -17.37
N ASP A 737 5.11 0.91 -18.45
CA ASP A 737 4.63 1.24 -19.80
C ASP A 737 3.54 0.29 -20.29
N GLU A 738 3.67 -1.02 -20.03
CA GLU A 738 2.68 -2.04 -20.41
C GLU A 738 1.29 -1.77 -19.81
N ALA A 739 1.24 -1.26 -18.57
CA ALA A 739 -0.03 -0.91 -17.95
C ALA A 739 -0.67 0.33 -18.59
N ILE A 740 0.14 1.30 -19.00
CA ILE A 740 -0.33 2.52 -19.68
C ILE A 740 -0.85 2.17 -21.08
N ASP A 741 -0.16 1.30 -21.81
CA ASP A 741 -0.57 0.83 -23.14
C ASP A 741 -1.93 0.12 -23.11
N LEU A 742 -2.24 -0.62 -22.03
CA LEU A 742 -3.56 -1.24 -21.85
C LEU A 742 -4.65 -0.24 -21.44
N LEU A 743 -4.32 0.78 -20.64
CA LEU A 743 -5.28 1.77 -20.16
C LEU A 743 -5.67 2.83 -21.22
N GLU A 744 -4.78 3.14 -22.16
CA GLU A 744 -5.03 4.13 -23.22
C GLU A 744 -6.24 3.80 -24.12
N PRO A 745 -6.40 2.57 -24.64
CA PRO A 745 -7.61 2.16 -25.36
C PRO A 745 -8.88 2.27 -24.52
N MET A 746 -8.80 1.97 -23.22
CA MET A 746 -9.96 2.00 -22.30
C MET A 746 -10.51 3.41 -22.08
N LEU A 747 -9.70 4.46 -22.29
CA LEU A 747 -10.17 5.85 -22.30
C LEU A 747 -11.14 6.15 -23.44
N LYS A 748 -11.12 5.35 -24.51
CA LYS A 748 -12.00 5.50 -25.68
C LYS A 748 -13.18 4.52 -25.64
N ASP A 749 -13.34 3.80 -24.53
CA ASP A 749 -14.45 2.88 -24.36
C ASP A 749 -15.79 3.61 -24.42
N PRO A 750 -16.84 3.05 -25.05
CA PRO A 750 -18.15 3.70 -25.11
C PRO A 750 -18.78 3.89 -23.73
N THR A 751 -18.42 3.09 -22.73
CA THR A 751 -19.03 3.14 -21.39
C THR A 751 -18.33 4.12 -20.45
N ASP A 752 -19.12 4.97 -19.80
CA ASP A 752 -18.65 6.17 -19.11
C ASP A 752 -17.85 5.85 -17.85
N PHE A 753 -18.30 4.86 -17.07
CA PHE A 753 -17.62 4.46 -15.84
C PHE A 753 -16.32 3.68 -16.11
N VAL A 754 -16.20 3.00 -17.27
CA VAL A 754 -14.91 2.39 -17.67
C VAL A 754 -13.89 3.49 -17.97
N ARG A 755 -14.29 4.56 -18.68
CA ARG A 755 -13.43 5.73 -18.89
C ARG A 755 -13.03 6.39 -17.57
N GLN A 756 -13.98 6.53 -16.63
CA GLN A 756 -13.71 7.02 -15.28
C GLN A 756 -12.66 6.16 -14.55
N GLY A 757 -12.80 4.84 -14.57
CA GLY A 757 -11.84 3.91 -13.96
C GLY A 757 -10.47 3.98 -14.60
N ALA A 758 -10.41 4.07 -15.93
CA ALA A 758 -9.16 4.21 -16.68
C ALA A 758 -8.42 5.51 -16.33
N LEU A 759 -9.13 6.63 -16.20
CA LEU A 759 -8.57 7.93 -15.81
C LEU A 759 -7.97 7.91 -14.40
N ILE A 760 -8.71 7.37 -13.43
CA ILE A 760 -8.25 7.25 -12.04
C ILE A 760 -7.03 6.31 -11.99
N SER A 761 -7.08 5.19 -12.70
CA SER A 761 -5.99 4.21 -12.73
C SER A 761 -4.72 4.78 -13.36
N LEU A 762 -4.83 5.53 -14.46
CA LEU A 762 -3.70 6.25 -15.06
C LEU A 762 -3.09 7.25 -14.08
N ALA A 763 -3.91 7.97 -13.31
CA ALA A 763 -3.40 8.88 -12.28
C ALA A 763 -2.66 8.15 -11.16
N MET A 764 -3.15 7.00 -10.70
CA MET A 764 -2.49 6.18 -9.69
C MET A 764 -1.14 5.63 -10.18
N VAL A 765 -1.06 5.18 -11.43
CA VAL A 765 0.18 4.66 -12.04
C VAL A 765 1.23 5.76 -12.24
N LEU A 766 0.80 6.95 -12.62
CA LEU A 766 1.67 8.08 -12.98
C LEU A 766 1.93 9.07 -11.83
N VAL A 767 1.45 8.77 -10.61
CA VAL A 767 1.70 9.63 -9.45
C VAL A 767 3.21 9.87 -9.28
N GLN A 768 3.59 11.13 -9.05
CA GLN A 768 4.98 11.57 -8.88
C GLN A 768 5.92 11.39 -10.10
N GLN A 769 5.44 10.99 -11.27
CA GLN A 769 6.26 10.83 -12.47
C GLN A 769 6.32 12.08 -13.34
N ASN A 770 7.48 12.32 -13.95
CA ASN A 770 7.74 13.48 -14.79
C ASN A 770 7.76 13.14 -16.29
N GLU A 771 7.67 14.16 -17.15
CA GLU A 771 7.74 14.02 -18.61
C GLU A 771 9.09 13.46 -19.10
N THR A 772 10.17 13.66 -18.33
CA THR A 772 11.51 13.14 -18.63
C THR A 772 11.65 11.66 -18.29
N MET A 773 10.97 11.21 -17.25
CA MET A 773 10.91 9.80 -16.85
C MET A 773 10.01 9.03 -17.81
N ASN A 774 8.79 9.54 -18.05
CA ASN A 774 7.82 8.98 -18.98
C ASN A 774 7.18 10.09 -19.85
N PRO A 775 7.41 10.12 -21.17
CA PRO A 775 6.90 11.18 -22.04
C PRO A 775 5.37 11.17 -22.16
N LYS A 776 4.73 10.04 -21.81
CA LYS A 776 3.27 9.89 -21.85
C LYS A 776 2.56 10.76 -20.80
N VAL A 777 3.20 11.09 -19.68
CA VAL A 777 2.61 11.93 -18.62
C VAL A 777 2.11 13.26 -19.17
N GLY A 778 2.93 13.96 -19.96
CA GLY A 778 2.58 15.24 -20.56
C GLY A 778 1.41 15.14 -21.55
N SER A 779 1.32 14.02 -22.29
CA SER A 779 0.22 13.76 -23.22
C SER A 779 -1.10 13.50 -22.49
N ILE A 780 -1.06 12.70 -21.41
CA ILE A 780 -2.22 12.33 -20.60
C ILE A 780 -2.75 13.54 -19.83
N ARG A 781 -1.89 14.36 -19.23
CA ARG A 781 -2.31 15.60 -18.55
C ARG A 781 -3.01 16.58 -19.50
N LYS A 782 -2.51 16.72 -20.75
CA LYS A 782 -3.18 17.53 -21.78
C LYS A 782 -4.53 16.96 -22.19
N MET A 783 -4.64 15.64 -22.26
CA MET A 783 -5.89 14.95 -22.58
C MET A 783 -6.93 15.11 -21.46
N MET A 784 -6.56 14.94 -20.19
CA MET A 784 -7.43 15.17 -19.02
C MET A 784 -7.92 16.63 -18.98
N ASN A 785 -7.03 17.58 -19.24
CA ASN A 785 -7.36 19.00 -19.35
C ASN A 785 -8.32 19.33 -20.50
N LYS A 786 -8.34 18.53 -21.56
CA LYS A 786 -9.27 18.69 -22.69
C LYS A 786 -10.64 18.11 -22.34
N MET A 787 -10.68 16.88 -21.82
CA MET A 787 -11.92 16.20 -21.44
C MET A 787 -12.72 16.99 -20.39
N ILE A 788 -12.07 17.67 -19.46
CA ILE A 788 -12.79 18.46 -18.44
C ILE A 788 -13.45 19.73 -19.02
N THR A 789 -12.84 20.34 -20.03
CA THR A 789 -13.37 21.54 -20.70
C THR A 789 -14.42 21.19 -21.75
N ASP A 790 -14.37 20.00 -22.32
CA ASP A 790 -15.32 19.55 -23.33
C ASP A 790 -16.73 19.38 -22.73
N ARG A 791 -17.71 20.10 -23.28
CA ARG A 791 -19.09 20.07 -22.80
C ARG A 791 -19.81 18.75 -23.11
N HIS A 792 -19.41 18.07 -24.19
CA HIS A 792 -20.03 16.85 -24.70
C HIS A 792 -19.58 15.57 -24.01
N GLU A 793 -18.67 15.65 -23.05
CA GLU A 793 -18.26 14.52 -22.22
C GLU A 793 -19.26 14.25 -21.09
N ASP A 794 -19.43 12.97 -20.77
CA ASP A 794 -20.34 12.50 -19.73
C ASP A 794 -19.90 12.95 -18.33
N ALA A 795 -20.87 13.13 -17.43
CA ALA A 795 -20.62 13.62 -16.07
C ALA A 795 -19.69 12.70 -15.26
N MET A 796 -19.78 11.38 -15.43
CA MET A 796 -18.93 10.41 -14.73
C MET A 796 -17.48 10.44 -15.23
N ALA A 797 -17.27 10.62 -16.54
CA ALA A 797 -15.93 10.78 -17.11
C ALA A 797 -15.26 12.07 -16.62
N LYS A 798 -16.03 13.17 -16.51
CA LYS A 798 -15.55 14.43 -15.91
C LYS A 798 -15.21 14.29 -14.42
N PHE A 799 -16.04 13.57 -13.67
CA PHE A 799 -15.77 13.24 -12.28
C PHE A 799 -14.45 12.45 -12.16
N GLY A 800 -14.24 11.44 -13.00
CA GLY A 800 -12.98 10.70 -13.08
C GLY A 800 -11.78 11.57 -13.44
N CYS A 801 -11.93 12.52 -14.38
CA CYS A 801 -10.88 13.46 -14.75
C CYS A 801 -10.48 14.38 -13.59
N ALA A 802 -11.45 14.93 -12.85
CA ALA A 802 -11.20 15.83 -11.72
C ALA A 802 -10.47 15.10 -10.58
N LEU A 803 -10.89 13.87 -10.26
CA LEU A 803 -10.19 13.02 -9.32
C LEU A 803 -8.77 12.68 -9.79
N ALA A 804 -8.61 12.30 -11.05
CA ALA A 804 -7.32 11.96 -11.63
C ALA A 804 -6.32 13.12 -11.54
N LEU A 805 -6.75 14.34 -11.88
CA LEU A 805 -5.91 15.54 -11.72
C LEU A 805 -5.53 15.80 -10.26
N GLY A 806 -6.46 15.56 -9.33
CA GLY A 806 -6.19 15.70 -7.91
C GLY A 806 -5.19 14.66 -7.36
N ILE A 807 -5.27 13.42 -7.86
CA ILE A 807 -4.38 12.32 -7.47
C ILE A 807 -2.96 12.52 -8.02
N ILE A 808 -2.81 12.99 -9.26
CA ILE A 808 -1.48 13.22 -9.85
C ILE A 808 -0.71 14.31 -9.08
N ASP A 809 -1.43 15.35 -8.64
CA ASP A 809 -0.86 16.48 -7.90
C ASP A 809 -0.97 16.32 -6.37
N ALA A 810 -1.16 15.09 -5.88
CA ALA A 810 -1.41 14.82 -4.46
C ALA A 810 -0.28 15.30 -3.53
N GLY A 811 -0.66 15.94 -2.41
CA GLY A 811 0.25 16.46 -1.38
C GLY A 811 1.28 17.46 -1.91
N GLY A 812 0.90 18.33 -2.84
CA GLY A 812 1.83 19.26 -3.48
C GLY A 812 2.87 18.58 -4.36
N ARG A 813 2.50 17.43 -4.97
CA ARG A 813 3.39 16.54 -5.75
C ARG A 813 4.46 15.82 -4.92
N ASN A 814 4.26 15.70 -3.61
CA ASN A 814 5.21 15.07 -2.68
C ASN A 814 4.70 13.75 -2.08
N CYS A 815 3.44 13.39 -2.34
CA CYS A 815 2.84 12.14 -1.89
C CYS A 815 2.75 11.12 -3.02
N THR A 816 3.04 9.86 -2.71
CA THR A 816 2.82 8.72 -3.60
C THR A 816 1.76 7.81 -3.02
N ILE A 817 1.16 6.96 -3.86
CA ILE A 817 0.29 5.89 -3.41
C ILE A 817 1.14 4.62 -3.32
N SER A 818 1.41 4.15 -2.10
CA SER A 818 2.15 2.92 -1.88
C SER A 818 1.42 1.98 -0.93
N LEU A 819 1.17 0.76 -1.41
CA LEU A 819 0.61 -0.35 -0.64
C LEU A 819 1.67 -1.09 0.18
N GLN A 820 2.95 -0.81 -0.09
CA GLN A 820 4.09 -1.32 0.66
C GLN A 820 4.82 -0.19 1.37
N THR A 821 5.38 -0.48 2.53
CA THR A 821 6.37 0.39 3.15
C THR A 821 7.68 0.29 2.36
N GLN A 822 8.59 1.23 2.56
CA GLN A 822 9.88 1.25 1.88
C GLN A 822 10.77 0.05 2.23
N THR A 823 10.48 -0.63 3.35
CA THR A 823 11.16 -1.85 3.80
C THR A 823 10.58 -3.13 3.17
N GLY A 824 9.48 -3.04 2.41
CA GLY A 824 8.80 -4.17 1.76
C GLY A 824 7.67 -4.80 2.57
N ASN A 825 7.35 -4.27 3.76
CA ASN A 825 6.22 -4.71 4.56
C ASN A 825 4.90 -4.15 4.00
N LEU A 826 3.77 -4.72 4.43
CA LEU A 826 2.45 -4.28 4.01
C LEU A 826 2.09 -2.98 4.74
N ASN A 827 1.77 -1.91 4.00
CA ASN A 827 1.27 -0.68 4.59
C ASN A 827 -0.23 -0.85 4.87
N MET A 828 -0.58 -1.23 6.10
CA MET A 828 -1.96 -1.53 6.51
C MET A 828 -2.91 -0.33 6.26
N PRO A 829 -2.63 0.90 6.73
CA PRO A 829 -3.46 2.07 6.40
C PRO A 829 -3.61 2.31 4.90
N GLY A 830 -2.54 2.09 4.13
CA GLY A 830 -2.57 2.32 2.70
C GLY A 830 -3.41 1.31 1.92
N ILE A 831 -3.34 0.03 2.30
CA ILE A 831 -4.15 -1.04 1.69
C ILE A 831 -5.61 -0.87 2.04
N VAL A 832 -5.91 -0.60 3.31
CA VAL A 832 -7.27 -0.37 3.79
C VAL A 832 -7.87 0.87 3.14
N GLY A 833 -7.10 1.97 3.07
CA GLY A 833 -7.49 3.20 2.38
C GLY A 833 -7.85 2.96 0.92
N ALA A 834 -7.04 2.18 0.20
CA ALA A 834 -7.30 1.83 -1.20
C ALA A 834 -8.51 0.89 -1.35
N ALA A 835 -8.67 -0.09 -0.45
CA ALA A 835 -9.80 -1.02 -0.46
C ALA A 835 -11.14 -0.30 -0.22
N VAL A 836 -11.20 0.60 0.76
CA VAL A 836 -12.40 1.41 1.04
C VAL A 836 -12.63 2.44 -0.07
N PHE A 837 -11.58 3.06 -0.60
CA PHE A 837 -11.68 3.99 -1.72
C PHE A 837 -12.40 3.36 -2.93
N THR A 838 -12.09 2.11 -3.27
CA THR A 838 -12.73 1.42 -4.42
C THR A 838 -14.25 1.31 -4.32
N GLN A 839 -14.83 1.50 -3.13
CA GLN A 839 -16.26 1.44 -2.85
C GLN A 839 -17.02 2.75 -3.12
N TYR A 840 -16.34 3.78 -3.66
CA TYR A 840 -16.95 5.11 -3.87
C TYR A 840 -18.20 5.11 -4.76
N TRP A 841 -18.44 4.03 -5.53
CA TRP A 841 -19.61 3.88 -6.41
C TRP A 841 -20.93 3.94 -5.65
N TYR A 842 -20.99 3.29 -4.48
CA TYR A 842 -22.21 3.24 -3.69
C TYR A 842 -22.28 4.40 -2.69
N TRP A 843 -21.12 4.88 -2.23
CA TRP A 843 -21.03 5.94 -1.24
C TRP A 843 -19.85 6.87 -1.52
N PHE A 844 -20.13 8.05 -2.11
CA PHE A 844 -19.10 9.02 -2.48
C PHE A 844 -18.16 9.45 -1.34
N PRO A 845 -18.63 9.70 -0.09
CA PRO A 845 -17.74 10.10 1.01
C PRO A 845 -16.62 9.09 1.34
N LEU A 846 -16.75 7.81 0.94
CA LEU A 846 -15.66 6.83 1.09
C LEU A 846 -14.42 7.17 0.25
N ALA A 847 -14.53 8.07 -0.73
CA ALA A 847 -13.38 8.50 -1.51
C ALA A 847 -12.30 9.19 -0.66
N HIS A 848 -12.65 9.80 0.48
CA HIS A 848 -11.67 10.43 1.38
C HIS A 848 -10.65 9.44 1.99
N PHE A 849 -10.97 8.14 2.01
CA PHE A 849 -10.06 7.10 2.51
C PHE A 849 -8.80 6.93 1.66
N LEU A 850 -8.78 7.42 0.42
CA LEU A 850 -7.56 7.46 -0.40
C LEU A 850 -6.44 8.26 0.28
N SER A 851 -6.79 9.22 1.14
CA SER A 851 -5.82 9.98 1.93
C SER A 851 -4.96 9.12 2.85
N LEU A 852 -5.44 7.94 3.28
CA LEU A 852 -4.67 6.99 4.08
C LEU A 852 -3.61 6.26 3.25
N SER A 853 -3.81 6.15 1.94
CA SER A 853 -2.84 5.57 0.99
C SER A 853 -1.75 6.53 0.55
N TYR A 854 -1.89 7.83 0.84
CA TYR A 854 -0.83 8.80 0.57
C TYR A 854 0.28 8.68 1.60
N THR A 855 1.47 8.33 1.10
CA THR A 855 2.73 8.32 1.84
C THR A 855 3.65 9.39 1.27
N PRO A 856 4.16 10.34 2.08
CA PRO A 856 5.12 11.33 1.62
C PRO A 856 6.45 10.65 1.27
N THR A 857 7.08 11.09 0.18
CA THR A 857 8.38 10.57 -0.26
C THR A 857 9.47 11.61 0.01
N ALA A 858 10.04 11.56 1.22
CA ALA A 858 11.10 12.44 1.66
C ALA A 858 12.22 11.65 2.35
N VAL A 859 13.40 12.23 2.43
CA VAL A 859 14.44 11.82 3.37
C VAL A 859 14.52 12.89 4.45
N ILE A 860 14.25 12.51 5.69
CA ILE A 860 14.23 13.40 6.84
C ILE A 860 15.32 12.95 7.81
N GLY A 861 16.42 13.69 7.83
CA GLY A 861 17.52 13.48 8.76
C GLY A 861 17.18 14.07 10.13
N VAL A 862 17.23 13.25 11.18
CA VAL A 862 16.98 13.64 12.57
C VAL A 862 18.20 13.31 13.42
N ASP A 863 18.60 14.21 14.31
CA ASP A 863 19.75 14.00 15.19
C ASP A 863 19.35 13.25 16.48
N GLN A 864 20.32 12.95 17.34
CA GLN A 864 20.17 12.29 18.65
C GLN A 864 19.21 13.03 19.61
N SER A 865 19.04 14.35 19.45
CA SER A 865 18.09 15.17 20.21
C SER A 865 16.68 15.18 19.62
N LEU A 866 16.42 14.43 18.54
CA LEU A 866 15.16 14.41 17.79
C LEU A 866 14.81 15.73 17.10
N GLU A 867 15.81 16.54 16.78
CA GLU A 867 15.70 17.77 16.00
C GLU A 867 16.25 17.56 14.59
N VAL A 868 15.83 18.41 13.65
CA VAL A 868 16.23 18.31 12.24
C VAL A 868 17.42 19.25 11.99
N PRO A 869 18.65 18.74 11.82
CA PRO A 869 19.81 19.58 11.47
C PRO A 869 19.76 20.02 10.01
N VAL A 870 20.32 21.20 9.74
CA VAL A 870 20.60 21.64 8.36
C VAL A 870 21.87 20.93 7.87
N PHE A 871 21.71 20.05 6.88
CA PHE A 871 22.84 19.45 6.16
C PHE A 871 22.43 19.12 4.72
N GLN A 872 23.42 18.86 3.85
CA GLN A 872 23.22 18.62 2.43
C GLN A 872 23.71 17.23 2.04
N PHE A 873 22.97 16.56 1.15
CA PHE A 873 23.37 15.28 0.60
C PHE A 873 23.47 15.33 -0.94
N HIS A 874 24.36 14.51 -1.51
CA HIS A 874 24.68 14.57 -2.92
C HIS A 874 23.92 13.50 -3.72
N SER A 875 23.22 13.91 -4.77
CA SER A 875 22.56 12.99 -5.71
C SER A 875 23.36 12.87 -7.00
N ASN A 876 23.83 11.65 -7.30
CA ASN A 876 24.61 11.33 -8.51
C ASN A 876 23.75 11.19 -9.78
N THR A 877 22.82 12.14 -10.01
CA THR A 877 21.90 12.11 -11.16
C THR A 877 21.74 13.49 -11.80
N ARG A 878 20.99 13.55 -12.91
CA ARG A 878 20.62 14.81 -13.55
C ARG A 878 19.39 15.40 -12.84
N PRO A 879 19.40 16.68 -12.46
CA PRO A 879 18.25 17.33 -11.82
C PRO A 879 16.94 17.14 -12.59
N SER A 880 16.95 17.33 -13.91
CA SER A 880 15.76 17.20 -14.78
C SER A 880 15.04 15.84 -14.70
N LEU A 881 15.69 14.78 -14.24
CA LEU A 881 15.06 13.46 -14.14
C LEU A 881 14.04 13.40 -12.99
N PHE A 882 14.33 14.07 -11.88
CA PHE A 882 13.55 13.99 -10.64
C PHE A 882 12.96 15.33 -10.17
N ASP A 883 13.24 16.44 -10.88
CA ASP A 883 12.67 17.76 -10.56
C ASP A 883 11.14 17.78 -10.74
N TYR A 884 10.47 18.77 -10.17
CA TYR A 884 9.03 18.89 -10.31
C TYR A 884 8.63 19.20 -11.77
N PRO A 885 7.46 18.73 -12.23
CA PRO A 885 6.88 19.25 -13.45
C PRO A 885 6.77 20.77 -13.36
N PRO A 886 7.15 21.51 -14.42
CA PRO A 886 7.05 22.96 -14.39
C PRO A 886 5.59 23.36 -14.17
N GLU A 887 5.38 24.35 -13.31
CA GLU A 887 4.05 24.91 -13.09
C GLU A 887 3.45 25.33 -14.42
N GLN A 888 2.17 25.01 -14.62
CA GLN A 888 1.48 25.39 -15.84
C GLN A 888 1.34 26.91 -15.85
N GLN A 889 2.27 27.60 -16.51
CA GLN A 889 2.17 29.02 -16.75
C GLN A 889 0.81 29.28 -17.37
N VAL A 890 -0.02 30.07 -16.67
CA VAL A 890 -1.22 30.64 -17.24
C VAL A 890 -0.71 31.43 -18.43
N LYS A 891 -0.84 30.85 -19.63
CA LYS A 891 -0.59 31.59 -20.86
C LYS A 891 -1.52 32.79 -20.74
N ALA A 892 -0.96 33.96 -20.44
CA ALA A 892 -1.66 35.22 -20.60
C ALA A 892 -2.29 35.14 -21.99
N ASP A 893 -3.62 35.13 -22.01
CA ASP A 893 -4.47 34.54 -23.04
C ASP A 893 -3.85 34.56 -24.43
N GLU A 894 -4.01 33.50 -25.23
CA GLU A 894 -3.70 33.51 -26.69
C GLU A 894 -4.56 34.52 -27.49
N ALA A 895 -5.32 35.38 -26.79
CA ALA A 895 -6.05 36.52 -27.33
C ALA A 895 -5.20 37.48 -28.19
N PRO A 896 -3.94 37.86 -27.87
CA PRO A 896 -3.18 38.78 -28.70
C PRO A 896 -2.70 38.12 -29.98
N GLU A 897 -2.66 36.79 -30.12
CA GLU A 897 -2.33 36.15 -31.39
C GLU A 897 -3.52 36.15 -32.36
N LYS A 898 -4.72 35.76 -31.91
CA LYS A 898 -5.93 35.86 -32.76
C LYS A 898 -6.26 37.30 -33.10
N VAL A 899 -6.03 38.24 -32.18
CA VAL A 899 -6.14 39.68 -32.44
C VAL A 899 -5.06 40.15 -33.40
N LYS A 900 -3.79 39.70 -33.28
CA LYS A 900 -2.75 39.99 -34.28
C LYS A 900 -3.13 39.46 -35.66
N THR A 901 -3.63 38.24 -35.78
CA THR A 901 -4.06 37.67 -37.08
C THR A 901 -5.28 38.40 -37.63
N ALA A 902 -6.25 38.77 -36.79
CA ALA A 902 -7.40 39.58 -37.18
C ALA A 902 -6.97 40.99 -37.64
N VAL A 903 -6.06 41.64 -36.92
CA VAL A 903 -5.49 42.94 -37.29
C VAL A 903 -4.69 42.83 -38.59
N LEU A 904 -3.87 41.80 -38.78
CA LEU A 904 -3.13 41.56 -40.02
C LEU A 904 -4.07 41.29 -41.21
N SER A 905 -5.13 40.50 -41.00
CA SER A 905 -6.12 40.20 -42.04
C SER A 905 -6.93 41.43 -42.44
N THR A 906 -7.38 42.22 -41.48
CA THR A 906 -8.12 43.48 -41.70
C THR A 906 -7.23 44.57 -42.31
N THR A 907 -5.96 44.66 -41.89
CA THR A 907 -4.98 45.62 -42.45
C THR A 907 -4.64 45.29 -43.89
N ASN A 908 -4.45 44.01 -44.23
CA ASN A 908 -4.20 43.57 -45.61
C ASN A 908 -5.45 43.74 -46.50
N GLN A 909 -6.64 43.51 -45.96
CA GLN A 909 -7.89 43.73 -46.69
C GLN A 909 -8.17 45.23 -46.90
N ALA A 910 -7.83 46.08 -45.93
CA ALA A 910 -7.89 47.53 -46.05
C ALA A 910 -6.90 48.06 -47.10
N LYS A 911 -5.64 47.58 -47.11
CA LYS A 911 -4.65 47.90 -48.15
C LYS A 911 -5.14 47.47 -49.55
N ARG A 912 -5.71 46.27 -49.69
CA ARG A 912 -6.30 45.81 -50.97
C ARG A 912 -7.49 46.66 -51.42
N ARG A 913 -8.36 47.10 -50.50
CA ARG A 913 -9.48 48.01 -50.82
C ARG A 913 -8.98 49.40 -51.21
N ALA A 914 -7.97 49.94 -50.54
CA ALA A 914 -7.35 51.21 -50.88
C ALA A 914 -6.73 51.17 -52.29
N GLN A 915 -5.95 50.12 -52.60
CA GLN A 915 -5.38 49.93 -53.94
C GLN A 915 -6.44 49.73 -55.03
N ARG A 916 -7.56 49.06 -54.73
CA ARG A 916 -8.68 48.90 -55.68
C ARG A 916 -9.40 50.24 -55.93
N ARG A 917 -9.59 51.04 -54.89
CA ARG A 917 -10.18 52.39 -54.98
C ARG A 917 -9.26 53.36 -55.73
N GLU A 918 -7.95 53.27 -55.50
CA GLU A 918 -6.95 54.04 -56.24
C GLU A 918 -6.92 53.64 -57.73
N LYS A 919 -7.00 52.33 -58.05
CA LYS A 919 -7.14 51.85 -59.44
C LYS A 919 -8.45 52.26 -60.11
N GLN A 920 -9.55 52.39 -59.36
CA GLN A 920 -10.82 52.91 -59.86
C GLN A 920 -10.74 54.42 -60.11
N GLN A 921 -10.17 55.18 -59.19
CA GLN A 921 -9.95 56.62 -59.37
C GLN A 921 -9.00 56.92 -60.55
N ARG A 922 -7.99 56.07 -60.79
CA ARG A 922 -7.10 56.17 -61.96
C ARG A 922 -7.77 55.77 -63.28
N ARG A 923 -8.89 55.05 -63.24
CA ARG A 923 -9.75 54.73 -64.40
C ARG A 923 -10.79 55.80 -64.69
N GLU A 924 -11.28 56.49 -63.66
CA GLU A 924 -12.27 57.58 -63.77
C GLU A 924 -11.63 58.94 -64.11
N SER A 925 -10.31 59.08 -64.07
CA SER A 925 -9.59 60.32 -64.39
C SER A 925 -9.17 60.48 -65.86
N MET A 926 -9.79 59.76 -66.82
CA MET A 926 -9.60 59.97 -68.27
C MET A 926 -10.88 60.40 -69.00
N ASP A 927 -11.77 61.15 -68.35
CA ASP A 927 -12.79 61.93 -69.06
C ASP A 927 -13.16 63.20 -68.28
N VAL A 928 -13.06 64.34 -68.98
CA VAL A 928 -13.58 65.69 -68.69
C VAL A 928 -12.80 66.63 -67.74
N ASP A 929 -12.51 67.80 -68.33
CA ASP A 929 -11.93 69.05 -67.83
C ASP A 929 -12.66 69.68 -66.62
N GLN A 930 -11.87 70.40 -65.82
CA GLN A 930 -12.24 71.09 -64.58
C GLN A 930 -13.14 72.32 -64.76
N THR A 931 -13.98 72.60 -63.76
CA THR A 931 -14.16 73.97 -63.23
C THR A 931 -14.08 73.95 -61.69
N PRO A 932 -13.60 75.03 -61.04
CA PRO A 932 -12.95 74.94 -59.74
C PRO A 932 -13.82 75.47 -58.59
N THR A 933 -13.85 74.77 -57.47
CA THR A 933 -13.93 75.44 -56.16
C THR A 933 -13.28 74.58 -55.07
N THR A 934 -12.21 75.18 -54.53
CA THR A 934 -11.62 75.06 -53.18
C THR A 934 -10.72 73.85 -52.83
N PRO A 935 -9.66 74.08 -52.01
CA PRO A 935 -8.30 73.67 -52.35
C PRO A 935 -7.82 72.40 -51.61
N LYS A 936 -6.91 71.65 -52.24
CA LYS A 936 -6.07 70.63 -51.60
C LYS A 936 -4.61 71.08 -51.54
N VAL A 937 -4.03 70.85 -50.37
CA VAL A 937 -2.60 70.99 -50.03
C VAL A 937 -1.80 69.87 -50.73
N SER A 938 -0.81 70.28 -51.53
CA SER A 938 0.31 69.52 -52.11
C SER A 938 1.35 69.11 -51.04
N GLY A 939 2.19 68.08 -51.18
CA GLY A 939 2.59 67.29 -52.35
C GLY A 939 3.09 65.89 -51.94
N GLN A 940 2.99 64.88 -52.80
CA GLN A 940 3.84 64.55 -53.97
C GLN A 940 5.21 63.94 -53.61
N LEU A 941 5.30 62.63 -53.83
CA LEU A 941 6.47 61.90 -54.31
C LEU A 941 6.10 61.35 -55.71
N PRO A 942 6.97 61.44 -56.74
CA PRO A 942 6.70 60.82 -58.04
C PRO A 942 7.46 59.48 -58.25
N GLU A 943 6.71 58.54 -58.84
CA GLU A 943 7.04 57.51 -59.86
C GLU A 943 8.50 57.22 -60.29
N LYS A 944 8.88 55.95 -60.54
CA LYS A 944 8.77 55.26 -61.87
C LYS A 944 9.32 53.81 -61.90
N MET A 945 8.90 53.09 -62.94
CA MET A 945 9.08 51.66 -63.30
C MET A 945 10.46 51.28 -63.92
N GLU A 946 10.66 49.94 -63.97
CA GLU A 946 11.65 49.06 -64.64
C GLU A 946 12.37 49.55 -65.91
N THR A 947 13.66 49.17 -66.08
CA THR A 947 14.15 48.16 -67.07
C THR A 947 15.69 47.99 -67.06
N ASP A 948 16.12 46.77 -67.40
CA ASP A 948 17.39 46.28 -67.99
C ASP A 948 18.62 45.88 -67.14
N GLU A 949 19.00 44.61 -67.36
CA GLU A 949 20.25 43.95 -66.99
C GLU A 949 21.44 44.45 -67.83
N SER A 950 22.61 44.67 -67.21
CA SER A 950 23.91 44.18 -67.69
C SER A 950 25.10 44.59 -66.78
N ALA A 951 25.75 43.57 -66.23
CA ALA A 951 27.19 43.37 -66.04
C ALA A 951 28.09 44.39 -65.27
N VAL A 952 28.48 43.94 -64.05
CA VAL A 952 29.84 43.85 -63.45
C VAL A 952 30.65 45.13 -63.09
N LYS A 953 30.80 45.38 -61.77
CA LYS A 953 32.06 45.40 -60.95
C LYS A 953 31.76 45.94 -59.54
N GLU A 954 31.80 45.11 -58.49
CA GLU A 954 32.91 44.84 -57.52
C GLU A 954 32.77 45.63 -56.20
N GLY A 955 32.72 44.91 -55.06
CA GLY A 955 33.03 45.40 -53.71
C GLY A 955 32.04 45.03 -52.57
N GLU A 956 32.27 43.87 -51.93
CA GLU A 956 32.15 43.50 -50.47
C GLU A 956 31.15 44.25 -49.54
N GLU A 957 30.41 43.67 -48.58
CA GLU A 957 30.27 42.36 -47.91
C GLU A 957 28.97 42.43 -47.05
N ALA A 958 28.09 41.43 -47.10
CA ALA A 958 27.24 41.01 -45.97
C ALA A 958 26.50 39.70 -46.33
N LYS A 959 26.92 38.61 -45.70
CA LYS A 959 26.44 37.23 -45.93
C LYS A 959 24.98 37.03 -45.51
N GLU A 960 24.20 36.46 -46.42
CA GLU A 960 23.04 35.65 -46.10
C GLU A 960 23.45 34.43 -45.25
N ALA A 961 22.72 34.19 -44.17
CA ALA A 961 22.61 32.88 -43.56
C ALA A 961 21.11 32.53 -43.50
N THR A 962 20.70 31.71 -44.46
CA THR A 962 19.51 30.86 -44.41
C THR A 962 19.48 30.11 -43.08
N LYS A 963 18.46 30.34 -42.24
CA LYS A 963 18.14 29.45 -41.12
C LYS A 963 17.15 28.40 -41.61
N GLU A 964 17.68 27.20 -41.78
CA GLU A 964 16.93 25.95 -41.83
C GLU A 964 16.05 25.82 -40.58
N GLU A 965 14.76 25.58 -40.81
CA GLU A 965 13.88 24.94 -39.85
C GLU A 965 14.36 23.50 -39.64
N GLY A 966 14.65 23.11 -38.40
CA GLY A 966 14.91 21.71 -38.07
C GLY A 966 16.11 21.42 -37.17
N GLN A 967 16.25 22.11 -36.03
CA GLN A 967 16.95 21.51 -34.88
C GLN A 967 16.15 21.79 -33.62
N LYS A 968 15.53 20.73 -33.06
CA LYS A 968 15.24 20.67 -31.62
C LYS A 968 16.50 21.15 -30.90
N LYS A 969 16.41 22.24 -30.13
CA LYS A 969 17.45 22.57 -29.14
C LYS A 969 17.68 21.30 -28.34
N LYS A 970 18.81 20.62 -28.56
CA LYS A 970 19.29 19.58 -27.65
C LYS A 970 19.39 20.29 -26.30
N ALA A 971 18.59 19.85 -25.32
CA ALA A 971 18.76 20.27 -23.94
C ALA A 971 20.26 20.19 -23.60
N GLU A 972 20.83 21.29 -23.09
CA GLU A 972 22.20 21.29 -22.62
C GLU A 972 22.38 20.09 -21.70
N LYS A 973 23.46 19.31 -21.90
CA LYS A 973 23.74 18.17 -21.03
C LYS A 973 24.01 18.74 -19.64
N GLU A 974 23.00 18.71 -18.78
CA GLU A 974 23.11 19.11 -17.37
C GLU A 974 24.29 18.38 -16.72
N LYS A 975 25.00 19.11 -15.85
CA LYS A 975 26.05 18.51 -15.03
C LYS A 975 25.42 17.40 -14.18
N VAL A 976 26.08 16.24 -14.17
CA VAL A 976 25.69 15.11 -13.32
C VAL A 976 26.13 15.44 -11.90
N GLY A 977 25.22 15.34 -10.94
CA GLY A 977 25.50 15.69 -9.55
C GLY A 977 24.84 17.01 -9.14
N TYR A 978 23.95 16.96 -8.15
CA TYR A 978 23.43 18.15 -7.47
C TYR A 978 23.26 17.89 -5.98
N GLU A 979 23.32 18.95 -5.19
CA GLU A 979 23.17 18.93 -3.74
C GLU A 979 21.70 19.13 -3.38
N LEU A 980 21.23 18.35 -2.41
CA LEU A 980 19.87 18.38 -1.87
C LEU A 980 19.95 18.72 -0.39
N GLU A 981 19.08 19.61 0.07
CA GLU A 981 18.96 19.93 1.49
C GLU A 981 18.19 18.83 2.23
N ASN A 982 18.40 18.72 3.54
CA ASN A 982 17.55 17.93 4.43
C ASN A 982 16.07 18.38 4.29
N MET A 983 15.12 17.45 4.41
CA MET A 983 13.69 17.69 4.15
C MET A 983 13.34 17.96 2.68
N SER A 984 14.12 17.42 1.74
CA SER A 984 13.78 17.46 0.32
C SER A 984 13.07 16.19 -0.16
N ARG A 985 12.28 16.34 -1.23
CA ARG A 985 11.59 15.22 -1.88
C ARG A 985 12.63 14.31 -2.53
N VAL A 986 12.53 13.02 -2.22
CA VAL A 986 13.37 11.97 -2.81
C VAL A 986 12.48 10.82 -3.24
N LEU A 987 12.58 10.42 -4.51
CA LEU A 987 11.82 9.31 -5.06
C LEU A 987 12.48 7.96 -4.77
N PRO A 988 11.71 6.85 -4.67
CA PRO A 988 12.29 5.52 -4.46
C PRO A 988 13.33 5.12 -5.51
N ALA A 989 13.13 5.52 -6.78
CA ALA A 989 14.10 5.30 -7.86
C ALA A 989 15.40 6.13 -7.70
N GLN A 990 15.32 7.27 -7.00
CA GLN A 990 16.42 8.19 -6.78
C GLN A 990 17.33 7.76 -5.61
N LEU A 991 16.81 6.99 -4.64
CA LEU A 991 17.55 6.51 -3.46
C LEU A 991 18.88 5.81 -3.81
N LYS A 992 18.92 5.07 -4.92
CA LYS A 992 20.11 4.33 -5.39
C LYS A 992 21.30 5.24 -5.75
N TYR A 993 21.03 6.52 -5.98
CA TYR A 993 22.03 7.50 -6.42
C TYR A 993 22.43 8.49 -5.32
N LEU A 994 21.88 8.36 -4.12
CA LEU A 994 22.20 9.23 -3.00
C LEU A 994 23.49 8.79 -2.31
N THR A 995 24.31 9.78 -1.99
CA THR A 995 25.51 9.65 -1.17
C THR A 995 25.52 10.75 -0.12
N PHE A 996 25.93 10.42 1.10
CA PHE A 996 26.10 11.38 2.19
C PHE A 996 27.59 11.72 2.31
N PRO A 997 28.06 12.84 1.74
CA PRO A 997 29.46 13.23 1.78
C PRO A 997 29.86 13.95 3.08
N ASP A 998 28.90 14.31 3.94
CA ASP A 998 29.17 15.16 5.10
C ASP A 998 29.98 14.44 6.19
N PRO A 999 31.09 15.04 6.68
CA PRO A 999 31.95 14.42 7.69
C PRO A 999 31.39 14.52 9.12
N ARG A 1000 30.42 15.41 9.35
CA ARG A 1000 29.82 15.66 10.68
C ARG A 1000 28.67 14.71 11.00
N TYR A 1001 27.78 14.48 10.04
CA TYR A 1001 26.57 13.66 10.20
C TYR A 1001 26.72 12.35 9.44
N GLU A 1002 26.75 11.23 10.17
CA GLU A 1002 26.80 9.89 9.58
C GLU A 1002 25.47 9.17 9.79
N PRO A 1003 24.78 8.69 8.73
CA PRO A 1003 23.53 7.97 8.89
C PRO A 1003 23.79 6.57 9.48
N VAL A 1004 22.98 6.19 10.48
CA VAL A 1004 23.11 4.87 11.14
C VAL A 1004 22.69 3.72 10.20
N LYS A 1005 21.77 4.00 9.29
CA LYS A 1005 21.19 3.06 8.33
C LYS A 1005 21.39 3.60 6.92
N ARG A 1006 21.51 2.70 5.93
CA ARG A 1006 21.45 3.11 4.52
C ARG A 1006 20.11 3.82 4.25
N PRO A 1007 20.09 4.91 3.46
CA PRO A 1007 18.87 5.67 3.22
C PRO A 1007 17.83 4.81 2.53
N THR A 1008 16.81 4.40 3.27
CA THR A 1008 15.65 3.68 2.74
C THR A 1008 14.51 4.62 2.33
N GLY A 1009 14.68 5.92 2.56
CA GLY A 1009 13.60 6.91 2.56
C GLY A 1009 13.01 7.07 3.97
N GLY A 1010 12.16 8.08 4.17
CA GLY A 1010 11.52 8.36 5.45
C GLY A 1010 12.44 9.04 6.45
N VAL A 1011 12.17 8.82 7.74
CA VAL A 1011 12.97 9.38 8.84
C VAL A 1011 14.23 8.54 9.03
N VAL A 1012 15.39 9.19 8.94
CA VAL A 1012 16.71 8.59 9.14
C VAL A 1012 17.39 9.32 10.27
N VAL A 1013 17.79 8.58 11.29
CA VAL A 1013 18.55 9.14 12.40
C VAL A 1013 20.03 9.22 12.01
N VAL A 1014 20.59 10.43 12.09
CA VAL A 1014 22.00 10.73 11.83
C VAL A 1014 22.75 10.86 13.14
N LEU A 1015 23.98 10.34 13.16
CA LEU A 1015 24.90 10.46 14.27
C LEU A 1015 25.77 11.69 14.07
N ASP A 1016 25.63 12.69 14.95
CA ASP A 1016 26.57 13.80 15.05
C ASP A 1016 27.86 13.34 15.76
N LYS A 1017 28.99 13.42 15.05
CA LYS A 1017 30.31 13.10 15.59
C LYS A 1017 30.88 14.19 16.51
N LYS A 1018 30.28 15.39 16.51
CA LYS A 1018 30.72 16.55 17.30
C LYS A 1018 29.54 17.25 17.99
N PRO A 1019 29.03 16.68 19.10
CA PRO A 1019 27.90 17.25 19.83
C PRO A 1019 28.20 18.60 20.50
N ASP A 1020 29.46 18.95 20.72
CA ASP A 1020 29.87 20.18 21.44
C ASP A 1020 29.85 21.46 20.57
N GLU A 1021 29.75 21.35 19.23
CA GLU A 1021 29.68 22.52 18.34
C GLU A 1021 28.21 22.97 18.14
N PRO A 1022 27.90 24.29 18.24
CA PRO A 1022 26.53 24.78 18.09
C PRO A 1022 25.93 24.37 16.73
N ARG A 1023 24.66 23.99 16.74
CA ARG A 1023 23.93 23.41 15.60
C ARG A 1023 22.92 24.41 15.03
N GLU A 1024 22.84 24.51 13.71
CA GLU A 1024 21.72 25.15 13.03
C GLU A 1024 20.61 24.11 12.84
N THR A 1025 19.49 24.31 13.54
CA THR A 1025 18.33 23.43 13.47
C THR A 1025 17.21 24.08 12.66
N ILE A 1026 16.45 23.24 11.96
CA ILE A 1026 15.28 23.66 11.24
C ILE A 1026 14.12 23.76 12.25
N GLU A 1027 13.68 24.99 12.57
CA GLU A 1027 12.49 25.19 13.42
C GLU A 1027 11.22 24.67 12.74
N LEU A 1028 10.36 23.93 13.46
CA LEU A 1028 9.10 23.39 12.93
C LEU A 1028 8.06 24.51 12.74
N ARG A 1029 8.05 25.20 11.59
CA ARG A 1029 7.20 26.38 11.30
C ARG A 1029 5.71 26.07 11.32
N ALA A 1030 5.31 24.87 10.91
CA ALA A 1030 3.93 24.41 11.02
C ALA A 1030 3.44 24.37 12.49
N THR A 1031 4.33 24.39 13.47
CA THR A 1031 3.96 24.53 14.89
C THR A 1031 4.18 25.95 15.44
N THR A 1032 5.10 26.73 14.85
CA THR A 1032 5.54 28.04 15.36
C THR A 1032 4.77 29.24 14.79
N GLU A 1033 4.55 29.32 13.47
CA GLU A 1033 3.70 30.36 12.84
C GLU A 1033 2.26 30.27 13.38
N ILE A 1034 1.86 29.04 13.70
CA ILE A 1034 0.59 28.69 14.32
C ILE A 1034 0.52 29.12 15.80
N ARG A 1035 1.63 29.06 16.56
CA ARG A 1035 1.73 29.59 17.93
C ARG A 1035 1.68 31.11 17.99
N GLN A 1036 2.25 31.82 17.01
CA GLN A 1036 2.22 33.29 16.95
C GLN A 1036 0.80 33.82 16.65
N ALA A 1037 0.07 33.18 15.73
CA ALA A 1037 -1.35 33.48 15.50
C ALA A 1037 -2.23 33.19 16.74
N ALA A 1038 -1.90 32.13 17.51
CA ALA A 1038 -2.60 31.81 18.75
C ALA A 1038 -2.30 32.81 19.90
N PHE A 1039 -1.11 33.40 19.94
CA PHE A 1039 -0.77 34.43 20.93
C PHE A 1039 -1.49 35.74 20.62
N SER A 1040 -1.63 36.13 19.34
CA SER A 1040 -2.40 37.31 18.94
C SER A 1040 -3.90 37.16 19.23
N ASP A 1041 -4.50 35.99 18.94
CA ASP A 1041 -5.92 35.72 19.23
C ASP A 1041 -6.20 35.63 20.73
N ALA A 1042 -5.29 35.02 21.51
CA ALA A 1042 -5.41 34.97 22.97
C ALA A 1042 -5.29 36.38 23.59
N MET A 1043 -4.45 37.25 23.01
CA MET A 1043 -4.32 38.64 23.44
C MET A 1043 -5.53 39.47 23.05
N GLN A 1044 -6.12 39.27 21.86
CA GLN A 1044 -7.40 39.87 21.47
C GLN A 1044 -8.55 39.42 22.38
N TYR A 1045 -8.66 38.13 22.68
CA TYR A 1045 -9.67 37.60 23.61
C TYR A 1045 -9.51 38.12 25.04
N PHE A 1046 -8.26 38.32 25.51
CA PHE A 1046 -7.98 38.96 26.80
C PHE A 1046 -8.31 40.45 26.79
N THR A 1047 -8.06 41.14 25.67
CA THR A 1047 -8.33 42.57 25.49
C THR A 1047 -9.84 42.85 25.42
N ASP A 1048 -10.60 42.00 24.72
CA ASP A 1048 -12.07 42.04 24.68
C ASP A 1048 -12.69 41.78 26.06
N ARG A 1049 -12.08 40.90 26.87
CA ARG A 1049 -12.53 40.66 28.25
C ARG A 1049 -12.27 41.85 29.18
N ILE A 1050 -11.14 42.54 29.00
CA ILE A 1050 -10.81 43.75 29.76
C ILE A 1050 -11.72 44.93 29.34
N GLN A 1051 -12.04 45.06 28.04
CA GLN A 1051 -13.00 46.06 27.56
C GLN A 1051 -14.43 45.77 28.04
N ALA A 1052 -14.85 44.51 28.07
CA ALA A 1052 -16.14 44.10 28.63
C ALA A 1052 -16.25 44.35 30.15
N GLN A 1053 -15.15 44.18 30.91
CA GLN A 1053 -15.09 44.56 32.33
C GLN A 1053 -15.05 46.08 32.54
N GLY A 1054 -14.39 46.83 31.65
CA GLY A 1054 -14.39 48.30 31.66
C GLY A 1054 -15.79 48.89 31.40
N ALA A 1055 -16.55 48.29 30.49
CA ALA A 1055 -17.93 48.69 30.19
C ALA A 1055 -18.91 48.39 31.35
N ALA A 1056 -18.66 47.32 32.12
CA ALA A 1056 -19.48 46.97 33.30
C ALA A 1056 -19.25 47.93 34.49
N ASN A 1057 -18.04 48.48 34.63
CA ASN A 1057 -17.71 49.43 35.71
C ASN A 1057 -18.20 50.87 35.43
N ALA A 1058 -18.42 51.24 34.16
CA ALA A 1058 -18.97 52.54 33.78
C ALA A 1058 -20.50 52.66 33.98
N ALA A 1059 -21.20 51.54 34.25
CA ALA A 1059 -22.64 51.49 34.45
C ALA A 1059 -23.08 51.70 35.91
N PHE A 1060 -22.15 51.96 36.84
CA PHE A 1060 -22.40 52.17 38.27
C PHE A 1060 -22.12 53.62 38.72
N GLU A 1061 -22.58 54.63 37.98
CA GLU A 1061 -22.70 55.99 38.52
C GLU A 1061 -24.12 56.54 38.27
N THR A 1062 -24.88 56.65 39.36
CA THR A 1062 -26.20 57.29 39.43
C THR A 1062 -26.13 58.79 39.13
N PRO A 1063 -27.19 59.35 38.49
CA PRO A 1063 -27.74 60.62 38.96
C PRO A 1063 -29.26 60.59 39.20
N GLN A 1064 -29.68 61.57 40.00
CA GLN A 1064 -30.95 61.72 40.71
C GLN A 1064 -32.18 62.11 39.85
N ARG A 1065 -33.34 61.59 40.26
CA ARG A 1065 -34.71 62.17 40.37
C ARG A 1065 -35.19 63.25 39.36
N GLY A 1066 -36.31 62.93 38.69
CA GLY A 1066 -37.28 63.87 38.09
C GLY A 1066 -38.53 63.12 37.58
N ASP A 1067 -39.71 63.73 37.68
CA ASP A 1067 -41.04 63.12 37.82
C ASP A 1067 -41.89 63.08 36.52
N ALA A 1068 -42.94 62.23 36.52
CA ALA A 1068 -44.20 62.21 35.76
C ALA A 1068 -44.28 61.80 34.25
N GLY A 1069 -45.17 60.82 33.95
CA GLY A 1069 -45.97 60.81 32.69
C GLY A 1069 -46.24 59.48 31.94
N ALA A 1070 -47.25 58.71 32.37
CA ALA A 1070 -48.26 57.93 31.60
C ALA A 1070 -47.93 57.10 30.30
N ALA A 1071 -48.14 55.77 30.44
CA ALA A 1071 -49.07 54.87 29.70
C ALA A 1071 -48.94 54.48 28.19
N ALA A 1072 -49.04 53.14 27.98
CA ALA A 1072 -49.56 52.36 26.83
C ALA A 1072 -48.64 52.24 25.58
N THR A 1073 -48.35 51.07 24.99
CA THR A 1073 -49.17 49.91 24.61
C THR A 1073 -48.27 48.70 24.27
N GLY A 1074 -48.63 47.50 24.75
CA GLY A 1074 -47.90 46.24 24.50
C GLY A 1074 -48.77 45.13 23.92
N ALA A 1075 -49.66 45.44 22.97
CA ALA A 1075 -50.68 44.49 22.52
C ALA A 1075 -50.96 44.50 21.00
N ALA A 1076 -49.92 44.64 20.16
CA ALA A 1076 -50.09 44.64 18.70
C ALA A 1076 -49.14 43.71 17.90
N LEU A 1077 -48.19 43.01 18.54
CA LEU A 1077 -47.17 42.22 17.81
C LEU A 1077 -47.39 40.69 17.82
N ALA A 1078 -48.49 40.18 18.40
CA ALA A 1078 -48.65 38.74 18.63
C ALA A 1078 -49.69 38.03 17.73
N ALA A 1079 -50.07 38.61 16.57
CA ALA A 1079 -51.17 38.08 15.75
C ALA A 1079 -50.85 37.83 14.26
N GLY A 1080 -49.58 37.59 13.89
CA GLY A 1080 -49.16 37.51 12.48
C GLY A 1080 -48.35 36.30 12.04
N VAL A 1081 -48.26 35.20 12.80
CA VAL A 1081 -47.31 34.09 12.51
C VAL A 1081 -47.98 32.76 12.14
N LEU A 1082 -49.20 32.76 11.60
CA LEU A 1082 -49.82 31.53 11.09
C LEU A 1082 -50.65 31.81 9.82
N THR A 1083 -49.98 31.91 8.66
CA THR A 1083 -50.43 31.50 7.30
C THR A 1083 -49.50 32.04 6.20
N ALA A 1084 -49.28 31.23 5.14
CA ALA A 1084 -48.50 31.44 3.88
C ALA A 1084 -47.02 31.02 3.98
N VAL A 1085 -46.55 29.90 3.41
CA VAL A 1085 -46.56 29.41 2.01
C VAL A 1085 -45.75 30.31 1.08
N ASP A 1086 -44.67 29.71 0.55
CA ASP A 1086 -43.84 30.03 -0.63
C ASP A 1086 -44.18 31.29 -1.42
N GLU A 1087 -43.22 32.22 -1.52
CA GLU A 1087 -42.89 32.93 -2.76
C GLU A 1087 -41.56 33.70 -2.62
N ASP A 1088 -40.77 33.67 -3.69
CA ASP A 1088 -39.44 34.24 -3.85
C ASP A 1088 -39.43 35.78 -3.79
N GLU A 1089 -38.52 36.40 -3.02
CA GLU A 1089 -38.13 37.81 -3.25
C GLU A 1089 -36.61 38.01 -3.14
N GLU A 1090 -36.01 38.44 -4.26
CA GLU A 1090 -34.69 39.07 -4.34
C GLU A 1090 -34.72 40.41 -3.60
N GLY A 1091 -33.87 40.60 -2.58
CA GLY A 1091 -33.57 41.94 -2.05
C GLY A 1091 -33.48 42.13 -0.53
N ALA A 1092 -33.14 41.12 0.28
CA ALA A 1092 -32.86 41.34 1.70
C ALA A 1092 -31.37 41.69 1.95
N GLU A 1093 -31.13 42.80 2.66
CA GLU A 1093 -29.82 43.37 3.00
C GLU A 1093 -28.94 42.38 3.80
N ASP A 1094 -27.68 42.26 3.38
CA ASP A 1094 -26.65 41.45 4.04
C ASP A 1094 -26.34 41.96 5.47
N ALA A 1095 -26.09 41.01 6.38
CA ALA A 1095 -25.64 41.28 7.74
C ALA A 1095 -24.32 42.11 7.75
N PRO A 1096 -24.10 42.97 8.77
CA PRO A 1096 -22.93 43.86 8.78
C PRO A 1096 -21.62 43.07 8.90
N VAL A 1097 -20.66 43.45 8.06
CA VAL A 1097 -19.31 42.87 7.92
C VAL A 1097 -18.47 43.14 9.18
N PRO A 1098 -17.69 42.18 9.69
CA PRO A 1098 -16.63 42.45 10.68
C PRO A 1098 -15.47 43.25 10.05
N ASP A 1099 -14.87 44.17 10.82
CA ASP A 1099 -13.83 45.09 10.35
C ASP A 1099 -12.56 44.41 9.79
N GLU A 1100 -11.92 45.09 8.83
CA GLU A 1100 -10.69 44.65 8.14
C GLU A 1100 -9.49 44.45 9.09
N PHE A 1101 -8.82 43.29 8.99
CA PHE A 1101 -7.52 43.08 9.61
C PHE A 1101 -6.43 43.82 8.82
N GLY A 1102 -5.79 44.82 9.45
CA GLY A 1102 -4.68 45.56 8.85
C GLY A 1102 -3.41 44.71 8.73
N TYR A 1103 -2.81 44.70 7.54
CA TYR A 1103 -1.47 44.15 7.30
C TYR A 1103 -0.49 45.31 7.14
N GLU A 1104 0.52 45.39 8.00
CA GLU A 1104 1.69 46.24 7.77
C GLU A 1104 2.68 45.48 6.88
N THR A 1105 2.89 45.96 5.66
CA THR A 1105 3.98 45.51 4.80
C THR A 1105 5.25 46.28 5.18
N GLU A 1106 6.21 45.64 5.85
CA GLU A 1106 7.57 46.16 5.88
C GLU A 1106 8.23 45.92 4.52
N ASN A 1107 8.45 47.03 3.80
CA ASN A 1107 9.38 47.11 2.68
C ASN A 1107 10.78 46.72 3.18
N MET A 1108 11.39 45.69 2.58
CA MET A 1108 12.85 45.63 2.48
C MET A 1108 13.25 46.11 1.09
N GLU A 1109 13.66 47.37 1.04
CA GLU A 1109 14.65 47.85 0.08
C GLU A 1109 16.04 47.36 0.55
N GLU A 1110 16.81 46.86 -0.42
CA GLU A 1110 18.21 46.36 -0.40
C GLU A 1110 18.51 44.95 0.16
#